data_AF-A0A1G9LEN0-F1
#
_entry.id   AF-A0A1G9LEN0-F1
#
_cell.length_a   1.000
_cell.length_b   1.000
_cell.length_c   1.000
_cell.angle_alpha   90.00
_cell.angle_beta   90.00
_cell.angle_gamma   90.00
#
_symmetry.space_group_name_H-M   'P 1'
#
loop_
_entity.id
_entity.type
_entity.pdbx_description
1 polymer ?
#
loop_
_entity_poly.entity_id
_entity_poly.type
_entity_poly.pdbx_seq_one_letter_code
_entity_poly.pdbx_strand_id
1 'polypeptide(L)'
;MKFILKINGSESPTAAYVGWTPVKCTLTISDYTGQSPMPVLITAGNDNLDGQISLYNSNKTSSEPVDKIEHDFQTKSEISFYVAGKYPHASVGKKDTFLKIENKSNQVPTLTTKIMVRVRKNANNLKPNEIEAFLSSFVALGKRPPKKTYPGANFTQKPNSLIDEIVLMHTYDAMQEIHQRTSFHPWHRAFLSHLERELQEVDATVTVPYWRFDKKAENVFNEYFIGKTEQSVETTGPSVPAFNKANPLYSYKTVWGDLVRGYWGQNPANGKTTNEIYDQKDILKSFTVSNPYSEGINISSEKFKGWAYHEETRSHNEAHSAFSGHVADPGKDPVDPLFFMMHGNVDRLWALWQRKYNRFSPTDPDTYPYQGKHPGHTGPSRAPRNRDKGNFLKDTLWPWDMDNAPIRPARRWNFQNVPPGIVPQINIKFPSSIATNAPGISPTLESMIDYQGRLNAGITLGFDYDEIPYFDHNPITPEVQIAAAFEEHNKVFLNSGLPLEERLSAASNARIEELDEFNALLNIIKDQSEAEQIRIQSIRLADKTNEQFLDTGLTVLKDGSEPETLRSELIHAVSNAKRSNLHFPSRQPEFFNTLRGLMKSDSPLLRSQSIEILSANQDEAVQEFLVEDLSKEENALMPKKDAIAFLAQNPKPQHTDLFLKAFEQDNNEEVKIAALKAMGKDQASVDLLKNVVLKGKSFKIREAGALALHQLDTETMNNLAVQIITQPAKGIHKTFFSNLAPGEADFKAGLLNMLTFTGDINQLKQNDSLKTSLSNVKNADNDNKSGFSKTFKTAVDSASVTADITDEPDMMDLMATKLLRKFDADDEVE
;
A
#
# COMPACT_ATOMS: atom_id res chain seq x y z
N MET A 1 47.37 7.52 -6.21
CA MET A 1 46.56 6.50 -6.91
C MET A 1 45.57 5.87 -5.95
N LYS A 2 44.28 5.90 -6.31
CA LYS A 2 43.20 5.19 -5.62
C LYS A 2 42.26 4.57 -6.64
N PHE A 3 41.58 3.49 -6.27
CA PHE A 3 40.48 2.98 -7.07
C PHE A 3 39.29 3.94 -7.02
N ILE A 4 38.68 4.18 -8.18
CA ILE A 4 37.41 4.89 -8.32
C ILE A 4 36.43 3.89 -8.96
N LEU A 5 35.51 3.39 -8.14
CA LEU A 5 34.45 2.49 -8.58
C LEU A 5 33.15 3.27 -8.74
N LYS A 6 32.52 3.17 -9.91
CA LYS A 6 31.16 3.63 -10.15
C LYS A 6 30.24 2.43 -10.26
N ILE A 7 29.22 2.36 -9.42
CA ILE A 7 28.12 1.39 -9.55
C ILE A 7 26.94 2.17 -10.11
N ASN A 8 26.41 1.71 -11.25
CA ASN A 8 25.33 2.40 -11.95
C ASN A 8 25.64 3.88 -12.25
N GLY A 9 26.90 4.17 -12.60
CA GLY A 9 27.36 5.52 -12.92
C GLY A 9 27.63 6.43 -11.71
N SER A 10 27.40 5.98 -10.48
CA SER A 10 27.63 6.76 -9.25
C SER A 10 28.81 6.23 -8.44
N GLU A 11 29.66 7.14 -7.93
CA GLU A 11 30.72 6.84 -6.96
C GLU A 11 30.18 6.79 -5.52
N SER A 12 28.95 7.26 -5.29
CA SER A 12 28.40 7.36 -3.95
C SER A 12 28.19 5.98 -3.33
N PRO A 13 28.72 5.71 -2.12
CA PRO A 13 28.40 4.48 -1.39
C PRO A 13 26.90 4.33 -1.12
N THR A 14 26.15 5.43 -1.04
CA THR A 14 24.70 5.42 -0.89
C THR A 14 23.97 4.93 -2.14
N ALA A 15 24.62 4.84 -3.31
CA ALA A 15 24.02 4.33 -4.55
C ALA A 15 24.30 2.83 -4.80
N ALA A 16 24.99 2.14 -3.88
CA ALA A 16 25.45 0.76 -4.04
C ALA A 16 24.31 -0.28 -3.82
N TYR A 17 23.25 -0.17 -4.62
CA TYR A 17 22.11 -1.09 -4.65
C TYR A 17 22.06 -1.81 -6.00
N VAL A 18 21.85 -3.12 -5.97
CA VAL A 18 21.69 -3.94 -7.17
C VAL A 18 20.46 -4.82 -7.04
N GLY A 19 19.77 -5.08 -8.14
CA GLY A 19 18.71 -6.07 -8.19
C GLY A 19 19.20 -7.37 -8.82
N TRP A 20 18.27 -8.20 -9.31
CA TRP A 20 18.58 -9.29 -10.22
C TRP A 20 19.04 -8.78 -11.56
N THR A 21 18.58 -7.60 -11.96
CA THR A 21 19.07 -6.96 -13.17
C THR A 21 20.53 -6.59 -13.03
N PRO A 22 21.36 -7.10 -13.93
CA PRO A 22 22.61 -6.49 -14.29
C PRO A 22 22.79 -4.96 -14.28
N VAL A 23 23.61 -4.46 -13.35
CA VAL A 23 24.08 -3.07 -13.40
C VAL A 23 25.51 -2.97 -13.93
N LYS A 24 25.78 -1.90 -14.69
CA LYS A 24 27.13 -1.58 -15.18
C LYS A 24 27.96 -0.98 -14.06
N CYS A 25 29.18 -1.48 -13.92
CA CYS A 25 30.20 -0.92 -13.04
C CYS A 25 31.39 -0.43 -13.88
N THR A 26 31.95 0.72 -13.54
CA THR A 26 33.22 1.18 -14.11
C THR A 26 34.26 1.35 -13.03
N LEU A 27 35.47 0.86 -13.29
CA LEU A 27 36.61 0.99 -12.39
C LEU A 27 37.72 1.74 -13.09
N THR A 28 38.22 2.80 -12.45
CA THR A 28 39.41 3.53 -12.84
C THR A 28 40.42 3.61 -11.69
N ILE A 29 41.67 3.98 -12.03
CA ILE A 29 42.72 4.27 -11.05
C ILE A 29 43.07 5.75 -11.17
N SER A 30 42.91 6.52 -10.10
CA SER A 30 43.29 7.94 -10.08
C SER A 30 44.79 8.08 -10.31
N ASP A 31 45.21 9.12 -11.04
CA ASP A 31 46.62 9.48 -11.26
C ASP A 31 47.46 8.39 -11.97
N TYR A 32 46.82 7.36 -12.55
CA TYR A 32 47.52 6.34 -13.30
C TYR A 32 47.92 6.86 -14.69
N THR A 33 49.22 6.85 -14.99
CA THR A 33 49.80 7.44 -16.20
C THR A 33 50.08 6.43 -17.32
N GLY A 34 49.76 5.14 -17.14
CA GLY A 34 49.99 4.11 -18.16
C GLY A 34 51.44 3.65 -18.31
N GLN A 35 52.33 4.05 -17.40
CA GLN A 35 53.78 3.79 -17.52
C GLN A 35 54.20 2.40 -17.00
N SER A 36 53.34 1.66 -16.30
CA SER A 36 53.66 0.34 -15.74
C SER A 36 52.41 -0.51 -15.54
N PRO A 37 52.42 -1.82 -15.87
CA PRO A 37 51.28 -2.72 -15.67
C PRO A 37 50.71 -2.67 -14.24
N MET A 38 49.39 -2.71 -14.15
CA MET A 38 48.62 -2.58 -12.92
C MET A 38 47.60 -3.73 -12.86
N PRO A 39 48.02 -4.93 -12.46
CA PRO A 39 47.14 -6.09 -12.35
C PRO A 39 46.18 -5.92 -11.17
N VAL A 40 44.89 -5.99 -11.47
CA VAL A 40 43.79 -5.90 -10.51
C VAL A 40 42.97 -7.18 -10.47
N LEU A 41 42.45 -7.47 -9.28
CA LEU A 41 41.54 -8.58 -9.00
C LEU A 41 40.25 -8.01 -8.41
N ILE A 42 39.12 -8.33 -9.03
CA ILE A 42 37.79 -7.99 -8.53
C ILE A 42 37.11 -9.29 -8.09
N THR A 43 36.62 -9.30 -6.86
CA THR A 43 35.92 -10.44 -6.24
C THR A 43 34.65 -9.99 -5.55
N ALA A 44 33.69 -10.91 -5.41
CA ALA A 44 32.49 -10.75 -4.61
C ALA A 44 32.67 -11.44 -3.26
N GLY A 45 32.10 -10.88 -2.19
CA GLY A 45 32.05 -11.50 -0.87
C GLY A 45 30.74 -11.20 -0.15
N ASN A 46 30.51 -11.86 0.99
CA ASN A 46 29.36 -11.63 1.85
C ASN A 46 29.75 -11.60 3.33
N ASP A 47 28.92 -10.96 4.15
CA ASP A 47 29.13 -10.82 5.60
C ASP A 47 28.48 -11.97 6.39
N ASN A 48 28.44 -13.19 5.82
CA ASN A 48 27.75 -14.36 6.37
C ASN A 48 26.23 -14.14 6.62
N LEU A 49 25.59 -13.30 5.81
CA LEU A 49 24.13 -13.18 5.69
C LEU A 49 23.70 -13.65 4.30
N ASP A 50 22.42 -13.49 3.96
CA ASP A 50 21.86 -14.09 2.74
C ASP A 50 22.37 -13.41 1.46
N GLY A 51 22.52 -12.09 1.43
CA GLY A 51 22.86 -11.35 0.22
C GLY A 51 24.13 -11.84 -0.50
N GLN A 52 24.01 -12.09 -1.81
CA GLN A 52 25.11 -12.51 -2.67
C GLN A 52 25.04 -11.81 -4.03
N ILE A 53 26.20 -11.51 -4.61
CA ILE A 53 26.32 -10.91 -5.95
C ILE A 53 27.11 -11.80 -6.91
N SER A 54 26.81 -11.64 -8.20
CA SER A 54 27.48 -12.28 -9.32
C SER A 54 28.22 -11.23 -10.17
N LEU A 55 29.39 -11.60 -10.71
CA LEU A 55 30.23 -10.77 -11.56
C LEU A 55 30.14 -11.20 -13.03
N TYR A 56 30.31 -10.26 -13.96
CA TYR A 56 30.25 -10.52 -15.40
C TYR A 56 31.29 -9.68 -16.17
N ASN A 57 32.01 -10.30 -17.11
CA ASN A 57 33.15 -9.70 -17.84
C ASN A 57 32.77 -8.72 -18.98
N SER A 58 31.63 -8.88 -19.65
CA SER A 58 31.20 -8.02 -20.79
C SER A 58 29.69 -8.05 -21.02
N ASN A 59 29.19 -7.31 -22.03
CA ASN A 59 27.77 -7.02 -22.26
C ASN A 59 26.85 -8.24 -22.06
N LYS A 60 25.88 -8.02 -21.18
CA LYS A 60 25.06 -9.01 -20.53
C LYS A 60 23.70 -9.19 -21.19
N THR A 61 23.40 -10.44 -21.52
CA THR A 61 22.07 -11.07 -21.62
C THR A 61 22.22 -12.59 -21.76
N SER A 62 23.42 -13.09 -22.10
CA SER A 62 23.70 -14.52 -22.40
C SER A 62 24.99 -15.07 -21.75
N SER A 63 25.68 -14.31 -20.90
CA SER A 63 26.94 -14.72 -20.28
C SER A 63 26.73 -15.28 -18.87
N GLU A 64 27.32 -16.44 -18.61
CA GLU A 64 27.39 -17.04 -17.27
C GLU A 64 28.18 -16.14 -16.31
N PRO A 65 27.81 -16.10 -15.01
CA PRO A 65 28.56 -15.36 -14.01
C PRO A 65 29.97 -15.92 -13.86
N VAL A 66 30.92 -15.08 -13.47
CA VAL A 66 32.31 -15.45 -13.18
C VAL A 66 32.63 -15.27 -11.71
N ASP A 67 33.48 -16.14 -11.16
CA ASP A 67 33.87 -16.08 -9.74
C ASP A 67 34.70 -14.84 -9.41
N LYS A 68 35.49 -14.39 -10.38
CA LYS A 68 36.42 -13.25 -10.25
C LYS A 68 36.67 -12.61 -11.60
N ILE A 69 37.04 -11.32 -11.59
CA ILE A 69 37.49 -10.60 -12.77
C ILE A 69 38.95 -10.23 -12.57
N GLU A 70 39.80 -10.67 -13.48
CA GLU A 70 41.21 -10.27 -13.56
C GLU A 70 41.38 -9.29 -14.71
N HIS A 71 42.01 -8.16 -14.44
CA HIS A 71 42.34 -7.17 -15.45
C HIS A 71 43.73 -6.59 -15.20
N ASP A 72 44.42 -6.18 -16.25
CA ASP A 72 45.70 -5.48 -16.14
C ASP A 72 45.62 -4.15 -16.90
N PHE A 73 45.67 -3.05 -16.16
CA PHE A 73 45.65 -1.72 -16.77
C PHE A 73 47.00 -1.45 -17.44
N GLN A 74 47.08 -1.62 -18.77
CA GLN A 74 48.31 -1.37 -19.53
C GLN A 74 48.30 -0.05 -20.33
N THR A 75 47.15 0.35 -20.87
CA THR A 75 47.01 1.56 -21.71
C THR A 75 45.68 2.30 -21.49
N LYS A 76 44.60 1.57 -21.19
CA LYS A 76 43.32 2.13 -20.75
C LYS A 76 43.39 2.41 -19.26
N SER A 77 42.82 3.52 -18.81
CA SER A 77 42.64 3.87 -17.41
C SER A 77 41.29 3.42 -16.83
N GLU A 78 40.46 2.74 -17.63
CA GLU A 78 39.11 2.31 -17.25
C GLU A 78 38.81 0.88 -17.72
N ILE A 79 38.13 0.12 -16.87
CA ILE A 79 37.39 -1.08 -17.25
C ILE A 79 35.91 -0.95 -16.94
N SER A 80 35.10 -1.55 -17.80
CA SER A 80 33.69 -1.79 -17.54
C SER A 80 33.48 -3.26 -17.23
N PHE A 81 32.77 -3.52 -16.15
CA PHE A 81 32.26 -4.83 -15.80
C PHE A 81 30.85 -4.65 -15.26
N TYR A 82 30.31 -5.69 -14.67
CA TYR A 82 28.88 -5.79 -14.53
C TYR A 82 28.57 -6.65 -13.31
N VAL A 83 27.64 -6.19 -12.47
CA VAL A 83 27.27 -6.84 -11.20
C VAL A 83 25.76 -7.06 -11.15
N ALA A 84 25.31 -8.14 -10.53
CA ALA A 84 23.90 -8.40 -10.26
C ALA A 84 23.78 -9.18 -8.94
N GLY A 85 22.61 -9.16 -8.32
CA GLY A 85 22.29 -10.10 -7.24
C GLY A 85 22.29 -11.53 -7.77
N LYS A 86 22.80 -12.46 -6.96
CA LYS A 86 22.77 -13.89 -7.26
C LYS A 86 21.44 -14.47 -6.77
N TYR A 87 20.49 -14.64 -7.67
CA TYR A 87 19.18 -15.22 -7.32
C TYR A 87 19.31 -16.60 -6.66
N PRO A 88 18.54 -16.93 -5.61
CA PRO A 88 17.50 -16.12 -4.95
C PRO A 88 18.00 -15.36 -3.69
N HIS A 89 19.30 -15.06 -3.59
CA HIS A 89 19.95 -14.55 -2.39
C HIS A 89 19.91 -13.02 -2.27
N ALA A 90 18.77 -12.50 -1.85
CA ALA A 90 18.58 -11.06 -1.60
C ALA A 90 19.13 -10.65 -0.23
N SER A 91 19.54 -9.39 -0.09
CA SER A 91 20.02 -8.87 1.19
C SER A 91 18.90 -8.75 2.22
N VAL A 92 19.24 -8.80 3.51
CA VAL A 92 18.27 -8.69 4.62
C VAL A 92 18.44 -7.39 5.38
N GLY A 93 17.65 -6.38 4.99
CA GLY A 93 17.54 -5.08 5.65
C GLY A 93 18.81 -4.25 5.82
N LYS A 94 19.92 -4.61 5.16
CA LYS A 94 21.17 -3.82 5.11
C LYS A 94 22.07 -4.26 3.96
N LYS A 95 23.16 -3.53 3.73
CA LYS A 95 24.27 -3.95 2.85
C LYS A 95 25.05 -5.07 3.54
N ASP A 96 24.87 -6.29 3.06
CA ASP A 96 25.44 -7.53 3.64
C ASP A 96 26.31 -8.33 2.67
N THR A 97 26.55 -7.77 1.48
CA THR A 97 27.49 -8.28 0.47
C THR A 97 28.42 -7.16 0.00
N PHE A 98 29.50 -7.47 -0.71
CA PHE A 98 30.46 -6.47 -1.14
C PHE A 98 31.23 -6.86 -2.39
N LEU A 99 31.71 -5.83 -3.10
CA LEU A 99 32.79 -5.94 -4.07
C LEU A 99 34.13 -5.63 -3.40
N LYS A 100 35.13 -6.45 -3.67
CA LYS A 100 36.51 -6.25 -3.23
C LYS A 100 37.43 -6.12 -4.43
N ILE A 101 38.23 -5.06 -4.46
CA ILE A 101 39.16 -4.72 -5.55
C ILE A 101 40.56 -4.63 -4.99
N GLU A 102 41.46 -5.47 -5.51
CA GLU A 102 42.84 -5.62 -5.02
C GLU A 102 43.83 -5.37 -6.15
N ASN A 103 44.89 -4.62 -5.88
CA ASN A 103 46.04 -4.48 -6.76
C ASN A 103 47.07 -5.55 -6.40
N LYS A 104 47.38 -6.50 -7.30
CA LYS A 104 48.33 -7.60 -7.01
C LYS A 104 49.75 -7.10 -6.73
N SER A 105 50.09 -5.89 -7.19
CA SER A 105 51.38 -5.23 -6.95
C SER A 105 51.43 -4.42 -5.64
N ASN A 106 50.34 -4.36 -4.87
CA ASN A 106 50.19 -3.58 -3.62
C ASN A 106 50.50 -2.07 -3.75
N GLN A 107 50.38 -1.50 -4.94
CA GLN A 107 50.65 -0.07 -5.21
C GLN A 107 49.41 0.82 -5.00
N VAL A 108 48.22 0.22 -4.97
CA VAL A 108 46.93 0.89 -4.74
C VAL A 108 46.23 0.19 -3.59
N PRO A 109 45.76 0.91 -2.55
CA PRO A 109 45.04 0.32 -1.44
C PRO A 109 43.79 -0.45 -1.89
N THR A 110 43.50 -1.57 -1.23
CA THR A 110 42.29 -2.37 -1.48
C THR A 110 41.04 -1.52 -1.27
N LEU A 111 40.11 -1.58 -2.23
CA LEU A 111 38.78 -0.97 -2.11
C LEU A 111 37.75 -2.06 -1.81
N THR A 112 36.97 -1.87 -0.75
CA THR A 112 35.80 -2.71 -0.44
C THR A 112 34.54 -1.84 -0.45
N THR A 113 33.60 -2.17 -1.32
CA THR A 113 32.32 -1.45 -1.44
C THR A 113 31.19 -2.37 -0.99
N LYS A 114 30.53 -2.02 0.11
CA LYS A 114 29.33 -2.70 0.61
C LYS A 114 28.16 -2.48 -0.36
N ILE A 115 27.41 -3.55 -0.63
CA ILE A 115 26.30 -3.60 -1.59
C ILE A 115 25.09 -4.25 -0.91
N MET A 116 23.91 -3.78 -1.27
CA MET A 116 22.65 -4.44 -0.94
C MET A 116 22.00 -4.97 -2.23
N VAL A 117 21.65 -6.25 -2.23
CA VAL A 117 20.80 -6.88 -3.23
C VAL A 117 19.35 -6.59 -2.85
N ARG A 118 18.79 -5.54 -3.46
CA ARG A 118 17.52 -4.94 -3.08
C ARG A 118 16.42 -5.34 -4.06
N VAL A 119 15.37 -5.99 -3.54
CA VAL A 119 14.24 -6.52 -4.31
C VAL A 119 12.94 -6.34 -3.53
N ARG A 120 11.82 -6.17 -4.23
CA ARG A 120 10.48 -6.18 -3.63
C ARG A 120 10.17 -7.59 -3.16
N LYS A 121 9.84 -7.72 -1.88
CA LYS A 121 9.55 -9.00 -1.22
C LYS A 121 8.07 -9.15 -0.92
N ASN A 122 7.62 -10.39 -0.75
CA ASN A 122 6.30 -10.65 -0.19
C ASN A 122 6.24 -10.03 1.22
N ALA A 123 5.27 -9.16 1.44
CA ALA A 123 5.00 -8.49 2.72
C ALA A 123 4.90 -9.50 3.88
N ASN A 124 4.33 -10.69 3.63
CA ASN A 124 4.19 -11.73 4.64
C ASN A 124 5.53 -12.38 5.05
N ASN A 125 6.60 -12.17 4.29
CA ASN A 125 7.92 -12.75 4.51
C ASN A 125 8.97 -11.73 5.00
N LEU A 126 8.60 -10.45 5.12
CA LEU A 126 9.50 -9.40 5.58
C LEU A 126 9.99 -9.66 6.99
N LYS A 127 11.24 -9.26 7.26
CA LYS A 127 11.80 -9.28 8.61
C LYS A 127 11.40 -8.04 9.40
N PRO A 128 11.39 -8.09 10.76
CA PRO A 128 10.96 -6.95 11.58
C PRO A 128 11.67 -5.63 11.29
N ASN A 129 12.98 -5.66 10.98
CA ASN A 129 13.74 -4.46 10.60
C ASN A 129 13.33 -3.91 9.22
N GLU A 130 12.94 -4.77 8.27
CA GLU A 130 12.44 -4.35 6.96
C GLU A 130 11.04 -3.74 7.06
N ILE A 131 10.19 -4.31 7.91
CA ILE A 131 8.87 -3.76 8.26
C ILE A 131 9.04 -2.37 8.89
N GLU A 132 9.91 -2.25 9.88
CA GLU A 132 10.15 -0.98 10.56
C GLU A 132 10.71 0.08 9.63
N ALA A 133 11.68 -0.25 8.76
CA ALA A 133 12.23 0.67 7.76
C ALA A 133 11.14 1.17 6.81
N PHE A 134 10.32 0.26 6.26
CA PHE A 134 9.21 0.64 5.37
C PHE A 134 8.19 1.55 6.07
N LEU A 135 7.69 1.16 7.24
CA LEU A 135 6.67 1.92 7.96
C LEU A 135 7.18 3.27 8.48
N SER A 136 8.42 3.32 8.97
CA SER A 136 9.04 4.56 9.45
C SER A 136 9.25 5.54 8.30
N SER A 137 9.73 5.06 7.14
CA SER A 137 9.87 5.89 5.95
C SER A 137 8.52 6.41 5.44
N PHE A 138 7.48 5.57 5.49
CA PHE A 138 6.12 5.98 5.12
C PHE A 138 5.60 7.12 6.01
N VAL A 139 5.73 6.98 7.33
CA VAL A 139 5.33 8.03 8.30
C VAL A 139 6.17 9.29 8.14
N ALA A 140 7.46 9.17 7.80
CA ALA A 140 8.35 10.31 7.56
C ALA A 140 7.91 11.16 6.36
N LEU A 141 7.27 10.56 5.33
CA LEU A 141 6.68 11.33 4.23
C LEU A 141 5.54 12.25 4.71
N GLY A 142 4.86 11.89 5.80
CA GLY A 142 3.86 12.74 6.47
C GLY A 142 4.42 14.04 7.04
N LYS A 143 5.74 14.15 7.22
CA LYS A 143 6.41 15.38 7.68
C LYS A 143 6.97 16.24 6.57
N ARG A 144 7.15 15.66 5.38
CA ARG A 144 7.72 16.39 4.25
C ARG A 144 6.62 17.26 3.66
N PRO A 145 6.89 18.54 3.35
CA PRO A 145 5.91 19.36 2.66
C PRO A 145 5.60 18.77 1.27
N PRO A 146 4.38 18.96 0.75
CA PRO A 146 4.08 18.58 -0.62
C PRO A 146 5.00 19.33 -1.59
N LYS A 147 5.43 18.66 -2.67
CA LYS A 147 6.26 19.24 -3.73
C LYS A 147 5.46 20.19 -4.61
N LYS A 148 4.15 19.98 -4.75
CA LYS A 148 3.22 20.89 -5.41
C LYS A 148 1.84 20.89 -4.74
N THR A 149 1.25 22.07 -4.67
CA THR A 149 -0.13 22.26 -4.20
C THR A 149 -1.06 22.59 -5.36
N TYR A 150 -2.30 22.08 -5.32
CA TYR A 150 -3.34 22.41 -6.29
C TYR A 150 -3.60 23.93 -6.39
N PRO A 151 -3.56 24.56 -7.58
CA PRO A 151 -3.92 25.96 -7.74
C PRO A 151 -5.45 26.16 -7.63
N GLY A 152 -5.90 27.10 -6.80
CA GLY A 152 -7.31 27.52 -6.70
C GLY A 152 -7.93 27.45 -5.28
N ALA A 153 -8.96 28.27 -5.06
CA ALA A 153 -9.64 28.43 -3.75
C ALA A 153 -10.84 27.49 -3.52
N ASN A 154 -11.31 26.76 -4.54
CA ASN A 154 -12.60 26.04 -4.52
C ASN A 154 -12.49 24.53 -4.23
N PHE A 155 -11.40 24.06 -3.62
CA PHE A 155 -11.23 22.64 -3.31
C PHE A 155 -11.20 22.43 -1.79
N THR A 156 -12.06 21.53 -1.32
CA THR A 156 -12.24 21.24 0.12
C THR A 156 -11.06 20.48 0.72
N GLN A 157 -10.27 19.75 -0.08
CA GLN A 157 -9.10 19.00 0.37
C GLN A 157 -7.83 19.43 -0.37
N LYS A 158 -6.77 19.79 0.36
CA LYS A 158 -5.42 20.09 -0.16
C LYS A 158 -4.40 19.18 0.52
N PRO A 159 -3.30 18.80 -0.16
CA PRO A 159 -2.24 18.03 0.49
C PRO A 159 -1.56 18.90 1.54
N ASN A 160 -1.42 18.39 2.77
CA ASN A 160 -0.65 19.04 3.83
C ASN A 160 0.77 18.46 3.92
N SER A 161 0.96 17.25 3.41
CA SER A 161 2.22 16.51 3.40
C SER A 161 2.50 15.87 2.04
N LEU A 162 3.72 15.34 1.87
CA LEU A 162 4.13 14.62 0.67
C LEU A 162 3.34 13.32 0.49
N ILE A 163 3.01 12.60 1.57
CA ILE A 163 2.15 11.42 1.45
C ILE A 163 0.73 11.79 1.01
N ASP A 164 0.19 12.92 1.48
CA ASP A 164 -1.11 13.41 0.99
C ASP A 164 -1.05 13.73 -0.51
N GLU A 165 0.03 14.36 -1.00
CA GLU A 165 0.19 14.61 -2.44
C GLU A 165 0.20 13.30 -3.24
N ILE A 166 0.92 12.29 -2.77
CA ILE A 166 1.00 10.97 -3.40
C ILE A 166 -0.38 10.29 -3.40
N VAL A 167 -1.13 10.38 -2.31
CA VAL A 167 -2.51 9.85 -2.24
C VAL A 167 -3.42 10.57 -3.23
N LEU A 168 -3.43 11.91 -3.20
CA LEU A 168 -4.35 12.72 -4.01
C LEU A 168 -4.05 12.63 -5.52
N MET A 169 -2.81 12.26 -5.88
CA MET A 169 -2.41 11.94 -7.25
C MET A 169 -3.21 10.79 -7.86
N HIS A 170 -3.47 9.72 -7.10
CA HIS A 170 -4.30 8.63 -7.60
C HIS A 170 -5.78 9.02 -7.57
N THR A 171 -6.24 9.65 -6.49
CA THR A 171 -7.68 9.84 -6.24
C THR A 171 -8.29 11.02 -7.00
N TYR A 172 -7.75 12.22 -6.87
CA TYR A 172 -8.28 13.40 -7.55
C TYR A 172 -7.74 13.49 -8.96
N ASP A 173 -6.44 13.28 -9.15
CA ASP A 173 -5.77 13.54 -10.43
C ASP A 173 -5.95 12.42 -11.46
N ALA A 174 -5.72 11.16 -11.09
CA ALA A 174 -5.54 10.10 -12.07
C ALA A 174 -6.71 9.12 -12.17
N MET A 175 -7.57 9.03 -11.16
CA MET A 175 -8.66 8.05 -11.01
C MET A 175 -9.35 7.60 -12.30
N GLN A 176 -9.94 8.54 -13.04
CA GLN A 176 -10.74 8.26 -14.24
C GLN A 176 -9.88 7.95 -15.47
N GLU A 177 -8.59 8.22 -15.36
CA GLU A 177 -7.61 8.12 -16.44
C GLU A 177 -6.75 6.85 -16.32
N ILE A 178 -6.86 6.12 -15.20
CA ILE A 178 -6.00 4.97 -14.89
C ILE A 178 -6.75 3.65 -14.70
N HIS A 179 -8.06 3.68 -14.43
CA HIS A 179 -8.89 2.49 -14.28
C HIS A 179 -9.72 2.18 -15.55
N GLN A 180 -9.99 0.91 -15.80
CA GLN A 180 -10.65 0.32 -16.98
C GLN A 180 -9.93 0.65 -18.28
N ARG A 181 -8.61 0.71 -18.22
CA ARG A 181 -7.76 1.19 -19.30
C ARG A 181 -6.49 0.35 -19.35
N THR A 182 -5.95 0.17 -20.55
CA THR A 182 -4.67 -0.55 -20.70
C THR A 182 -3.49 0.16 -20.03
N SER A 183 -3.63 1.46 -19.73
CA SER A 183 -2.66 2.22 -18.95
C SER A 183 -2.62 1.84 -17.46
N PHE A 184 -3.59 1.07 -16.93
CA PHE A 184 -3.67 0.69 -15.52
C PHE A 184 -2.36 0.13 -14.97
N HIS A 185 -1.82 -0.93 -15.59
CA HIS A 185 -0.59 -1.59 -15.12
C HIS A 185 0.66 -0.69 -15.26
N PRO A 186 0.95 -0.09 -16.43
CA PRO A 186 2.04 0.88 -16.56
C PRO A 186 1.97 2.03 -15.56
N TRP A 187 0.77 2.57 -15.32
CA TRP A 187 0.58 3.70 -14.42
C TRP A 187 0.83 3.32 -12.96
N HIS A 188 0.27 2.20 -12.49
CA HIS A 188 0.48 1.75 -11.12
C HIS A 188 1.95 1.32 -10.89
N ARG A 189 2.64 0.75 -11.89
CA ARG A 189 4.10 0.53 -11.83
C ARG A 189 4.88 1.84 -11.62
N ALA A 190 4.52 2.89 -12.35
CA ALA A 190 5.11 4.21 -12.16
C ALA A 190 4.77 4.76 -10.77
N PHE A 191 3.54 4.60 -10.30
CA PHE A 191 3.09 5.08 -8.98
C PHE A 191 3.83 4.40 -7.82
N LEU A 192 3.98 3.07 -7.86
CA LEU A 192 4.78 2.33 -6.88
C LEU A 192 6.23 2.78 -6.89
N SER A 193 6.80 2.96 -8.09
CA SER A 193 8.19 3.43 -8.25
C SER A 193 8.36 4.87 -7.77
N HIS A 194 7.32 5.71 -7.89
CA HIS A 194 7.29 7.06 -7.32
C HIS A 194 7.38 6.99 -5.80
N LEU A 195 6.46 6.28 -5.15
CA LEU A 195 6.47 6.13 -3.68
C LEU A 195 7.80 5.55 -3.21
N GLU A 196 8.25 4.46 -3.84
CA GLU A 196 9.49 3.77 -3.48
C GLU A 196 10.72 4.69 -3.52
N ARG A 197 10.80 5.60 -4.49
CA ARG A 197 11.88 6.59 -4.56
C ARG A 197 11.78 7.63 -3.46
N GLU A 198 10.58 8.14 -3.15
CA GLU A 198 10.40 9.06 -2.02
C GLU A 198 10.74 8.41 -0.67
N LEU A 199 10.39 7.13 -0.49
CA LEU A 199 10.78 6.34 0.68
C LEU A 199 12.30 6.14 0.76
N GLN A 200 12.96 5.91 -0.38
CA GLN A 200 14.41 5.73 -0.45
C GLN A 200 15.21 7.01 -0.17
N GLU A 201 14.61 8.18 -0.35
CA GLU A 201 15.17 9.45 0.11
C GLU A 201 15.06 9.61 1.65
N VAL A 202 14.32 8.74 2.34
CA VAL A 202 14.32 8.64 3.81
C VAL A 202 15.25 7.52 4.25
N ASP A 203 15.06 6.32 3.71
CA ASP A 203 15.88 5.15 3.99
C ASP A 203 16.11 4.39 2.69
N ALA A 204 17.34 4.44 2.19
CA ALA A 204 17.71 3.87 0.91
C ALA A 204 17.64 2.33 0.87
N THR A 205 17.47 1.64 2.00
CA THR A 205 17.26 0.18 2.04
C THR A 205 15.84 -0.23 1.64
N VAL A 206 14.88 0.70 1.68
CA VAL A 206 13.46 0.40 1.53
C VAL A 206 13.07 0.03 0.09
N THR A 207 12.19 -0.95 -0.02
CA THR A 207 11.40 -1.28 -1.21
C THR A 207 9.92 -1.30 -0.85
N VAL A 208 9.05 -1.03 -1.80
CA VAL A 208 7.61 -1.28 -1.63
C VAL A 208 7.37 -2.79 -1.69
N PRO A 209 6.91 -3.45 -0.61
CA PRO A 209 6.64 -4.87 -0.64
C PRO A 209 5.37 -5.18 -1.44
N TYR A 210 5.13 -6.44 -1.75
CA TYR A 210 3.88 -6.90 -2.38
C TYR A 210 3.11 -7.83 -1.44
N TRP A 211 1.77 -7.78 -1.47
CA TRP A 211 0.92 -8.68 -0.70
C TRP A 211 0.18 -9.65 -1.62
N ARG A 212 0.44 -10.94 -1.45
CA ARG A 212 -0.28 -12.02 -2.16
C ARG A 212 -1.69 -12.18 -1.62
N PHE A 213 -2.63 -11.42 -2.19
CA PHE A 213 -4.06 -11.51 -1.89
C PHE A 213 -4.70 -12.88 -2.19
N ASP A 214 -3.98 -13.75 -2.92
CA ASP A 214 -4.34 -15.14 -3.19
C ASP A 214 -3.87 -16.13 -2.10
N LYS A 215 -3.24 -15.65 -1.02
CA LYS A 215 -2.74 -16.43 0.10
C LYS A 215 -3.13 -15.81 1.45
N LYS A 216 -3.17 -16.66 2.48
CA LYS A 216 -3.23 -16.23 3.88
C LYS A 216 -2.04 -15.32 4.20
N ALA A 217 -2.27 -14.21 4.92
CA ALA A 217 -1.23 -13.23 5.23
C ALA A 217 -1.22 -12.77 6.72
N GLU A 218 -1.02 -13.71 7.64
CA GLU A 218 -1.00 -13.44 9.10
C GLU A 218 0.06 -12.41 9.53
N ASN A 219 1.22 -12.37 8.88
CA ASN A 219 2.29 -11.45 9.21
C ASN A 219 2.02 -10.02 8.70
N VAL A 220 1.08 -9.87 7.75
CA VAL A 220 0.63 -8.58 7.24
C VAL A 220 -0.44 -8.00 8.17
N PHE A 221 -1.50 -8.76 8.42
CA PHE A 221 -2.69 -8.32 9.17
C PHE A 221 -2.55 -8.52 10.68
N ASN A 222 -1.55 -7.87 11.28
CA ASN A 222 -1.35 -7.84 12.73
C ASN A 222 -0.98 -6.43 13.24
N GLU A 223 -0.94 -6.28 14.56
CA GLU A 223 -0.72 -5.02 15.25
C GLU A 223 0.69 -4.40 15.04
N TYR A 224 1.68 -5.18 14.58
CA TYR A 224 3.07 -4.75 14.35
C TYR A 224 3.36 -4.36 12.90
N PHE A 225 2.48 -4.69 11.95
CA PHE A 225 2.61 -4.30 10.54
C PHE A 225 1.51 -3.35 10.07
N ILE A 226 0.55 -3.76 9.23
CA ILE A 226 -0.49 -2.85 8.69
C ILE A 226 -1.73 -2.71 9.57
N GLY A 227 -1.71 -3.27 10.79
CA GLY A 227 -2.78 -3.18 11.78
C GLY A 227 -3.72 -4.38 11.76
N LYS A 228 -4.17 -4.80 12.95
CA LYS A 228 -5.09 -5.92 13.14
C LYS A 228 -6.54 -5.43 13.02
N THR A 229 -7.33 -6.10 12.19
CA THR A 229 -8.79 -5.94 12.15
C THR A 229 -9.41 -7.22 12.73
N GLU A 230 -10.02 -7.15 13.91
CA GLU A 230 -10.47 -8.36 14.63
C GLU A 230 -11.83 -8.88 14.17
N GLN A 231 -12.70 -7.96 13.76
CA GLN A 231 -14.10 -8.24 13.51
C GLN A 231 -14.47 -7.87 12.07
N SER A 232 -15.32 -8.69 11.49
CA SER A 232 -15.78 -8.49 10.12
C SER A 232 -16.80 -7.36 10.08
N VAL A 233 -16.99 -6.76 8.90
CA VAL A 233 -17.85 -5.58 8.73
C VAL A 233 -19.30 -5.91 9.08
N GLU A 234 -19.72 -7.17 8.87
CA GLU A 234 -21.04 -7.69 9.25
C GLU A 234 -21.30 -7.61 10.77
N THR A 235 -20.25 -7.57 11.59
CA THR A 235 -20.37 -7.55 13.06
C THR A 235 -20.25 -6.15 13.67
N THR A 236 -19.31 -5.31 13.19
CA THR A 236 -19.05 -3.99 13.80
C THR A 236 -18.89 -2.84 12.82
N GLY A 237 -19.06 -3.06 11.52
CA GLY A 237 -18.65 -2.09 10.52
C GLY A 237 -17.11 -1.99 10.41
N PRO A 238 -16.58 -1.15 9.51
CA PRO A 238 -15.15 -0.87 9.47
C PRO A 238 -14.73 0.00 10.66
N SER A 239 -13.48 -0.16 11.09
CA SER A 239 -12.94 0.56 12.24
C SER A 239 -11.49 0.94 12.01
N VAL A 240 -10.90 1.63 12.99
CA VAL A 240 -9.45 1.88 12.97
C VAL A 240 -8.73 0.57 13.26
N PRO A 241 -7.81 0.11 12.39
CA PRO A 241 -7.00 -1.07 12.70
C PRO A 241 -6.28 -0.91 14.03
N ALA A 242 -6.21 -1.98 14.82
CA ALA A 242 -5.47 -1.98 16.06
C ALA A 242 -3.96 -2.03 15.76
N PHE A 243 -3.22 -1.10 16.36
CA PHE A 243 -1.78 -0.97 16.25
C PHE A 243 -1.13 -1.09 17.62
N ASN A 244 -0.05 -1.87 17.67
CA ASN A 244 0.83 -1.91 18.82
C ASN A 244 1.54 -0.55 18.98
N LYS A 245 1.86 -0.15 20.22
CA LYS A 245 2.49 1.16 20.48
C LYS A 245 3.88 1.30 19.86
N ALA A 246 4.60 0.22 19.53
CA ALA A 246 5.87 0.31 18.81
C ALA A 246 5.73 0.40 17.28
N ASN A 247 4.52 0.24 16.76
CA ASN A 247 4.25 0.34 15.33
C ASN A 247 4.34 1.82 14.89
N PRO A 248 5.13 2.17 13.86
CA PRO A 248 5.17 3.55 13.36
C PRO A 248 3.81 4.12 12.93
N LEU A 249 2.88 3.26 12.49
CA LEU A 249 1.52 3.66 12.09
C LEU A 249 0.59 3.96 13.27
N TYR A 250 1.02 3.74 14.52
CA TYR A 250 0.19 3.99 15.71
C TYR A 250 -0.37 5.43 15.75
N SER A 251 0.47 6.42 15.43
CA SER A 251 0.06 7.83 15.36
C SER A 251 -0.23 8.32 13.93
N TYR A 252 -0.32 7.41 12.95
CA TYR A 252 -0.57 7.78 11.56
C TYR A 252 -2.01 8.28 11.38
N LYS A 253 -2.14 9.40 10.66
CA LYS A 253 -3.41 9.99 10.24
C LYS A 253 -3.39 10.20 8.74
N THR A 254 -4.54 9.95 8.12
CA THR A 254 -4.75 10.18 6.70
C THR A 254 -5.21 11.62 6.45
N VAL A 255 -5.18 12.04 5.19
CA VAL A 255 -5.77 13.29 4.73
C VAL A 255 -7.27 13.45 5.11
N TRP A 256 -7.97 12.34 5.37
CA TRP A 256 -9.37 12.30 5.83
C TRP A 256 -9.55 11.92 7.31
N GLY A 257 -8.49 11.89 8.12
CA GLY A 257 -8.55 11.56 9.56
C GLY A 257 -8.04 10.15 9.87
N ASP A 258 -8.65 9.46 10.84
CA ASP A 258 -8.26 8.10 11.21
C ASP A 258 -8.29 7.16 9.98
N LEU A 259 -7.33 6.24 9.89
CA LEU A 259 -7.40 5.14 8.93
C LEU A 259 -8.59 4.25 9.29
N VAL A 260 -9.44 3.90 8.32
CA VAL A 260 -10.61 3.05 8.52
C VAL A 260 -10.51 1.85 7.58
N ARG A 261 -10.57 0.63 8.14
CA ARG A 261 -10.53 -0.64 7.41
C ARG A 261 -11.44 -1.68 8.06
N GLY A 262 -12.19 -2.40 7.25
CA GLY A 262 -12.91 -3.62 7.61
C GLY A 262 -12.66 -4.72 6.58
N TYR A 263 -13.08 -5.95 6.86
CA TYR A 263 -13.08 -7.05 5.89
C TYR A 263 -14.45 -7.73 5.83
N TRP A 264 -14.80 -8.29 4.68
CA TRP A 264 -16.00 -9.09 4.46
C TRP A 264 -15.67 -10.58 4.48
N GLY A 265 -16.54 -11.39 5.07
CA GLY A 265 -16.35 -12.85 5.12
C GLY A 265 -15.07 -13.28 5.85
N GLN A 266 -14.07 -13.76 5.12
CA GLN A 266 -12.87 -14.36 5.72
C GLN A 266 -11.80 -13.31 6.03
N ASN A 267 -11.30 -13.31 7.27
CA ASN A 267 -10.21 -12.44 7.67
C ASN A 267 -8.95 -12.76 6.82
N PRO A 268 -8.33 -11.77 6.14
CA PRO A 268 -7.12 -11.97 5.34
C PRO A 268 -5.90 -12.50 6.13
N ALA A 269 -5.89 -12.32 7.46
CA ALA A 269 -4.92 -12.96 8.35
C ALA A 269 -5.06 -14.49 8.37
N ASN A 270 -6.27 -15.00 8.14
CA ASN A 270 -6.65 -16.41 8.31
C ASN A 270 -7.04 -17.10 7.00
N GLY A 271 -7.09 -16.37 5.89
CA GLY A 271 -7.45 -16.90 4.58
C GLY A 271 -7.11 -15.97 3.43
N LYS A 272 -7.52 -16.38 2.23
CA LYS A 272 -7.31 -15.64 0.98
C LYS A 272 -8.45 -14.66 0.73
N THR A 273 -8.16 -13.57 0.03
CA THR A 273 -9.18 -12.59 -0.40
C THR A 273 -9.60 -12.77 -1.86
N THR A 274 -8.83 -13.53 -2.63
CA THR A 274 -9.17 -13.95 -4.00
C THR A 274 -9.06 -15.47 -4.13
N ASN A 275 -9.69 -16.06 -5.15
CA ASN A 275 -9.55 -17.50 -5.41
C ASN A 275 -8.08 -17.92 -5.60
N GLU A 276 -7.75 -19.14 -5.16
CA GLU A 276 -6.37 -19.64 -5.07
C GLU A 276 -5.76 -19.83 -6.46
N ILE A 277 -4.56 -19.29 -6.67
CA ILE A 277 -3.60 -19.88 -7.59
C ILE A 277 -2.41 -20.43 -6.81
N TYR A 278 -1.90 -21.52 -7.36
CA TYR A 278 -0.69 -22.22 -7.00
C TYR A 278 0.59 -21.31 -6.98
N ASP A 279 1.77 -21.82 -6.60
CA ASP A 279 3.00 -21.02 -6.42
C ASP A 279 3.53 -20.37 -7.73
N GLN A 280 4.68 -19.67 -7.71
CA GLN A 280 5.26 -19.12 -8.95
C GLN A 280 5.46 -20.17 -10.04
N LYS A 281 6.01 -21.34 -9.68
CA LYS A 281 6.24 -22.45 -10.62
C LYS A 281 4.90 -22.91 -11.20
N ASP A 282 3.85 -22.85 -10.41
CA ASP A 282 2.54 -23.28 -10.83
C ASP A 282 1.78 -22.20 -11.62
N ILE A 283 1.98 -20.91 -11.37
CA ILE A 283 1.54 -19.78 -12.24
C ILE A 283 2.18 -19.92 -13.62
N LEU A 284 3.48 -20.20 -13.64
CA LEU A 284 4.24 -20.42 -14.87
C LEU A 284 3.81 -21.71 -15.58
N LYS A 285 3.30 -22.71 -14.85
CA LYS A 285 2.72 -23.96 -15.38
C LYS A 285 1.19 -23.94 -15.52
N SER A 286 0.48 -22.88 -15.12
CA SER A 286 -0.98 -22.87 -15.11
C SER A 286 -1.48 -22.55 -16.51
N PHE A 287 -2.22 -23.49 -17.09
CA PHE A 287 -2.80 -23.40 -18.41
C PHE A 287 -4.31 -23.64 -18.31
N THR A 288 -5.04 -22.68 -17.77
CA THR A 288 -6.51 -22.65 -17.91
C THR A 288 -6.89 -21.84 -19.13
N VAL A 289 -8.06 -22.13 -19.71
CA VAL A 289 -8.58 -21.42 -20.89
C VAL A 289 -8.56 -19.90 -20.65
N SER A 290 -8.29 -19.15 -21.72
CA SER A 290 -8.36 -17.69 -21.76
C SER A 290 -9.80 -17.21 -21.65
N ASN A 291 -10.38 -17.29 -20.45
CA ASN A 291 -11.64 -16.64 -20.15
C ASN A 291 -11.37 -15.31 -19.42
N PRO A 292 -11.71 -14.15 -20.02
CA PRO A 292 -11.60 -12.84 -19.34
C PRO A 292 -12.59 -12.66 -18.18
N TYR A 293 -13.53 -13.58 -17.97
CA TYR A 293 -14.57 -13.52 -16.94
C TYR A 293 -14.34 -14.43 -15.73
N SER A 294 -13.22 -15.17 -15.66
CA SER A 294 -12.94 -16.04 -14.50
C SER A 294 -12.65 -15.24 -13.22
N GLU A 295 -13.10 -15.71 -12.06
CA GLU A 295 -12.73 -15.10 -10.77
C GLU A 295 -11.30 -15.48 -10.35
N GLY A 296 -10.65 -14.63 -9.56
CA GLY A 296 -9.29 -14.82 -9.06
C GLY A 296 -8.18 -14.34 -9.99
N ILE A 297 -6.96 -14.86 -9.82
CA ILE A 297 -5.82 -14.56 -10.71
C ILE A 297 -5.97 -15.37 -12.00
N ASN A 298 -5.68 -14.79 -13.17
CA ASN A 298 -5.55 -15.55 -14.42
C ASN A 298 -4.45 -14.94 -15.30
N ILE A 299 -3.52 -15.77 -15.73
CA ILE A 299 -2.41 -15.35 -16.61
C ILE A 299 -2.32 -16.15 -17.91
N SER A 300 -3.42 -16.76 -18.37
CA SER A 300 -3.42 -17.63 -19.54
C SER A 300 -3.46 -16.90 -20.88
N SER A 301 -3.94 -15.66 -20.90
CA SER A 301 -3.95 -14.87 -22.13
C SER A 301 -2.52 -14.47 -22.49
N GLU A 302 -2.05 -14.88 -23.66
CA GLU A 302 -0.74 -14.46 -24.17
C GLU A 302 -0.71 -13.00 -24.61
N LYS A 303 -1.87 -12.34 -24.70
CA LYS A 303 -2.04 -10.96 -25.17
C LYS A 303 -2.33 -10.03 -24.00
N PHE A 304 -1.58 -8.94 -23.92
CA PHE A 304 -1.68 -7.97 -22.81
C PHE A 304 -3.11 -7.49 -22.58
N LYS A 305 -3.85 -7.15 -23.64
CA LYS A 305 -5.21 -6.63 -23.49
C LYS A 305 -6.15 -7.59 -22.76
N GLY A 306 -6.07 -8.89 -23.07
CA GLY A 306 -6.93 -9.90 -22.45
C GLY A 306 -6.53 -10.14 -21.00
N TRP A 307 -5.23 -10.29 -20.76
CA TRP A 307 -4.67 -10.46 -19.42
C TRP A 307 -4.95 -9.25 -18.52
N ALA A 308 -4.63 -8.04 -18.97
CA ALA A 308 -4.74 -6.81 -18.18
C ALA A 308 -6.19 -6.48 -17.82
N TYR A 309 -7.14 -6.72 -18.73
CA TYR A 309 -8.55 -6.52 -18.42
C TYR A 309 -9.01 -7.46 -17.30
N HIS A 310 -8.62 -8.74 -17.37
CA HIS A 310 -8.97 -9.72 -16.36
C HIS A 310 -8.32 -9.39 -15.01
N GLU A 311 -7.01 -9.14 -15.00
CA GLU A 311 -6.27 -8.80 -13.78
C GLU A 311 -6.93 -7.64 -13.04
N GLU A 312 -7.22 -6.55 -13.75
CA GLU A 312 -7.81 -5.35 -13.17
C GLU A 312 -9.23 -5.62 -12.65
N THR A 313 -10.08 -6.25 -13.49
CA THR A 313 -11.53 -6.36 -13.21
C THR A 313 -11.90 -7.48 -12.24
N ARG A 314 -11.03 -8.49 -12.09
CA ARG A 314 -11.27 -9.68 -11.27
C ARG A 314 -10.27 -9.75 -10.13
N SER A 315 -9.01 -10.07 -10.41
CA SER A 315 -7.99 -10.32 -9.38
C SER A 315 -7.82 -9.13 -8.42
N HIS A 316 -7.52 -7.96 -8.98
CA HIS A 316 -7.31 -6.73 -8.24
C HIS A 316 -8.60 -6.22 -7.58
N ASN A 317 -9.70 -6.16 -8.33
CA ASN A 317 -10.97 -5.66 -7.79
C ASN A 317 -11.56 -6.57 -6.71
N GLU A 318 -11.41 -7.90 -6.81
CA GLU A 318 -11.79 -8.85 -5.76
C GLU A 318 -10.97 -8.61 -4.49
N ALA A 319 -9.66 -8.37 -4.62
CA ALA A 319 -8.81 -8.05 -3.49
C ALA A 319 -9.26 -6.77 -2.77
N HIS A 320 -9.62 -5.71 -3.50
CA HIS A 320 -10.24 -4.51 -2.92
C HIS A 320 -11.62 -4.80 -2.29
N SER A 321 -12.43 -5.61 -2.97
CA SER A 321 -13.81 -5.94 -2.55
C SER A 321 -13.86 -6.85 -1.32
N ALA A 322 -12.75 -7.48 -0.94
CA ALA A 322 -12.67 -8.21 0.32
C ALA A 322 -12.65 -7.27 1.55
N PHE A 323 -12.50 -5.96 1.34
CA PHE A 323 -12.44 -4.96 2.40
C PHE A 323 -13.64 -4.00 2.38
N SER A 324 -13.75 -3.25 3.47
CA SER A 324 -14.57 -2.03 3.59
C SER A 324 -13.72 -0.91 4.22
N GLY A 325 -14.20 0.32 4.23
CA GLY A 325 -13.42 1.51 4.61
C GLY A 325 -12.55 2.03 3.46
N HIS A 326 -11.43 2.68 3.80
CA HIS A 326 -10.64 3.45 2.85
C HIS A 326 -10.11 2.61 1.69
N VAL A 327 -9.49 1.46 1.96
CA VAL A 327 -8.91 0.60 0.92
C VAL A 327 -9.99 0.05 -0.05
N ALA A 328 -11.26 0.05 0.33
CA ALA A 328 -12.37 -0.40 -0.51
C ALA A 328 -13.00 0.70 -1.37
N ASP A 329 -12.72 1.99 -1.12
CA ASP A 329 -13.20 3.10 -1.97
C ASP A 329 -12.09 3.57 -2.92
N PRO A 330 -12.27 3.48 -4.26
CA PRO A 330 -11.27 3.98 -5.20
C PRO A 330 -10.94 5.46 -4.96
N GLY A 331 -11.89 6.25 -4.44
CA GLY A 331 -11.72 7.65 -4.06
C GLY A 331 -10.74 7.92 -2.92
N LYS A 332 -10.34 6.87 -2.19
CA LYS A 332 -9.58 7.00 -0.95
C LYS A 332 -8.50 5.96 -0.75
N ASP A 333 -8.55 4.86 -1.48
CA ASP A 333 -7.76 3.67 -1.21
C ASP A 333 -6.25 3.86 -0.94
N PRO A 334 -5.51 4.82 -1.52
CA PRO A 334 -4.08 4.91 -1.30
C PRO A 334 -3.70 5.48 0.07
N VAL A 335 -4.65 6.03 0.86
CA VAL A 335 -4.36 6.44 2.24
C VAL A 335 -4.07 5.26 3.16
N ASP A 336 -4.52 4.08 2.76
CA ASP A 336 -4.21 2.84 3.44
C ASP A 336 -2.89 2.27 2.88
N PRO A 337 -1.82 2.11 3.70
CA PRO A 337 -0.57 1.54 3.23
C PRO A 337 -0.70 0.14 2.58
N LEU A 338 -1.77 -0.60 2.90
CA LEU A 338 -2.10 -1.87 2.26
C LEU A 338 -2.27 -1.75 0.73
N PHE A 339 -2.76 -0.60 0.24
CA PHE A 339 -2.93 -0.32 -1.19
C PHE A 339 -1.64 -0.57 -1.97
N PHE A 340 -0.51 -0.04 -1.48
CA PHE A 340 0.77 -0.15 -2.17
C PHE A 340 1.27 -1.59 -2.21
N MET A 341 0.96 -2.40 -1.19
CA MET A 341 1.30 -3.82 -1.18
C MET A 341 0.43 -4.62 -2.12
N MET A 342 -0.88 -4.33 -2.16
CA MET A 342 -1.81 -4.94 -3.10
C MET A 342 -1.43 -4.64 -4.55
N HIS A 343 -1.15 -3.37 -4.88
CA HIS A 343 -0.66 -3.00 -6.21
C HIS A 343 0.77 -3.48 -6.49
N GLY A 344 1.61 -3.67 -5.46
CA GLY A 344 2.86 -4.40 -5.60
C GLY A 344 2.65 -5.81 -6.14
N ASN A 345 1.56 -6.48 -5.76
CA ASN A 345 1.22 -7.79 -6.29
C ASN A 345 0.62 -7.72 -7.70
N VAL A 346 -0.18 -6.70 -8.01
CA VAL A 346 -0.62 -6.39 -9.39
C VAL A 346 0.59 -6.27 -10.33
N ASP A 347 1.59 -5.47 -9.93
CA ASP A 347 2.79 -5.27 -10.75
C ASP A 347 3.70 -6.51 -10.82
N ARG A 348 3.78 -7.29 -9.73
CA ARG A 348 4.41 -8.62 -9.71
C ARG A 348 3.74 -9.57 -10.69
N LEU A 349 2.41 -9.63 -10.71
CA LEU A 349 1.64 -10.47 -11.65
C LEU A 349 1.90 -10.04 -13.10
N TRP A 350 2.03 -8.74 -13.36
CA TRP A 350 2.46 -8.26 -14.66
C TRP A 350 3.86 -8.75 -15.03
N ALA A 351 4.83 -8.62 -14.12
CA ALA A 351 6.19 -9.08 -14.33
C ALA A 351 6.25 -10.62 -14.58
N LEU A 352 5.41 -11.41 -13.90
CA LEU A 352 5.28 -12.85 -14.15
C LEU A 352 4.68 -13.14 -15.53
N TRP A 353 3.63 -12.42 -15.93
CA TRP A 353 3.04 -12.52 -17.26
C TRP A 353 4.06 -12.17 -18.36
N GLN A 354 4.82 -11.08 -18.17
CA GLN A 354 5.88 -10.67 -19.09
C GLN A 354 6.95 -11.74 -19.23
N ARG A 355 7.36 -12.35 -18.12
CA ARG A 355 8.32 -13.45 -18.12
C ARG A 355 7.77 -14.69 -18.83
N LYS A 356 6.55 -15.12 -18.50
CA LYS A 356 5.93 -16.33 -19.07
C LYS A 356 5.88 -16.29 -20.60
N TYR A 357 5.53 -15.14 -21.16
CA TYR A 357 5.33 -14.97 -22.61
C TYR A 357 6.45 -14.19 -23.31
N ASN A 358 7.55 -13.88 -22.61
CA ASN A 358 8.64 -13.04 -23.10
C ASN A 358 8.17 -11.67 -23.66
N ARG A 359 7.22 -11.01 -22.97
CA ARG A 359 6.54 -9.77 -23.40
C ARG A 359 7.21 -8.51 -22.86
N PHE A 360 8.45 -8.29 -23.31
CA PHE A 360 9.25 -7.10 -22.95
C PHE A 360 9.33 -6.08 -24.10
N SER A 361 8.95 -6.47 -25.32
CA SER A 361 9.07 -5.62 -26.52
C SER A 361 7.90 -4.66 -26.65
N PRO A 362 8.08 -3.34 -26.44
CA PRO A 362 6.95 -2.41 -26.52
C PRO A 362 6.36 -2.35 -27.94
N THR A 363 7.16 -2.59 -28.98
CA THR A 363 6.70 -2.54 -30.38
C THR A 363 5.90 -3.77 -30.81
N ASP A 364 5.81 -4.80 -29.97
CA ASP A 364 4.96 -5.96 -30.20
C ASP A 364 3.51 -5.65 -29.74
N PRO A 365 2.52 -5.66 -30.65
CA PRO A 365 1.12 -5.37 -30.31
C PRO A 365 0.50 -6.32 -29.28
N ASP A 366 1.02 -7.53 -29.15
CA ASP A 366 0.56 -8.48 -28.13
C ASP A 366 1.20 -8.19 -26.75
N THR A 367 2.37 -7.53 -26.72
CA THR A 367 2.97 -6.97 -25.49
C THR A 367 2.20 -5.74 -25.04
N TYR A 368 1.77 -4.89 -25.98
CA TYR A 368 0.91 -3.76 -25.68
C TYR A 368 0.11 -3.29 -26.91
N PRO A 369 -1.23 -3.18 -26.86
CA PRO A 369 -2.04 -3.02 -28.06
C PRO A 369 -2.04 -1.60 -28.66
N TYR A 370 -1.82 -0.55 -27.86
CA TYR A 370 -1.91 0.84 -28.31
C TYR A 370 -0.52 1.42 -28.63
N GLN A 371 -0.13 1.23 -29.89
CA GLN A 371 1.19 1.59 -30.42
C GLN A 371 1.32 3.08 -30.77
N GLY A 372 2.53 3.63 -30.72
CA GLY A 372 2.80 5.02 -31.14
C GLY A 372 2.31 6.08 -30.14
N LYS A 373 2.02 7.29 -30.61
CA LYS A 373 1.47 8.41 -29.82
C LYS A 373 -0.01 8.59 -30.15
N HIS A 374 -0.83 9.02 -29.20
CA HIS A 374 -2.23 9.32 -29.47
C HIS A 374 -2.35 10.33 -30.64
N PRO A 375 -3.11 10.03 -31.72
CA PRO A 375 -3.09 10.81 -32.96
C PRO A 375 -3.82 12.17 -32.87
N GLY A 376 -4.46 12.46 -31.73
CA GLY A 376 -5.32 13.62 -31.55
C GLY A 376 -6.75 13.35 -32.07
N HIS A 377 -7.66 14.31 -31.89
CA HIS A 377 -9.04 14.16 -32.32
C HIS A 377 -9.21 14.66 -33.76
N THR A 378 -8.89 13.82 -34.75
CA THR A 378 -9.08 14.15 -36.17
C THR A 378 -9.93 13.07 -36.84
N GLY A 379 -11.26 13.18 -36.77
CA GLY A 379 -12.18 12.38 -37.60
C GLY A 379 -13.54 12.05 -36.96
N PRO A 380 -14.55 11.64 -37.77
CA PRO A 380 -15.86 11.24 -37.27
C PRO A 380 -15.79 9.91 -36.49
N SER A 381 -16.66 9.77 -35.46
CA SER A 381 -16.98 8.70 -34.48
C SER A 381 -16.09 7.45 -34.23
N ARG A 382 -15.17 7.07 -35.13
CA ARG A 382 -14.18 5.99 -35.01
C ARG A 382 -12.74 6.47 -34.75
N ALA A 383 -12.48 7.78 -34.77
CA ALA A 383 -11.18 8.32 -34.35
C ALA A 383 -10.96 8.13 -32.83
N PRO A 384 -9.71 7.90 -32.35
CA PRO A 384 -9.39 7.88 -30.93
C PRO A 384 -9.98 9.10 -30.23
N ARG A 385 -10.75 8.85 -29.19
CA ARG A 385 -11.41 9.92 -28.45
C ARG A 385 -10.39 10.59 -27.56
N ASN A 386 -10.60 11.85 -27.21
CA ASN A 386 -9.71 12.54 -26.26
C ASN A 386 -9.50 11.70 -24.97
N ARG A 387 -10.52 10.95 -24.54
CA ARG A 387 -10.43 10.00 -23.40
C ARG A 387 -9.42 8.86 -23.55
N ASP A 388 -8.96 8.56 -24.76
CA ASP A 388 -8.00 7.48 -25.02
C ASP A 388 -6.55 7.97 -24.90
N LYS A 389 -6.31 9.29 -24.82
CA LYS A 389 -5.00 9.88 -24.53
C LYS A 389 -4.46 9.33 -23.21
N GLY A 390 -3.18 8.98 -23.16
CA GLY A 390 -2.53 8.33 -22.02
C GLY A 390 -2.54 6.80 -22.10
N ASN A 391 -3.21 6.22 -23.10
CA ASN A 391 -3.17 4.78 -23.35
C ASN A 391 -2.12 4.38 -24.37
N PHE A 392 -1.50 5.30 -25.12
CA PHE A 392 -0.57 4.93 -26.20
C PHE A 392 0.87 4.90 -25.68
N LEU A 393 1.71 4.03 -26.25
CA LEU A 393 3.12 3.84 -25.83
C LEU A 393 3.92 5.13 -25.65
N LYS A 394 3.78 6.07 -26.59
CA LYS A 394 4.51 7.34 -26.59
C LYS A 394 3.76 8.47 -25.86
N ASP A 395 2.63 8.16 -25.23
CA ASP A 395 1.97 9.10 -24.34
C ASP A 395 2.72 9.12 -22.99
N THR A 396 2.87 10.32 -22.44
CA THR A 396 3.38 10.53 -21.08
C THR A 396 2.33 10.12 -20.06
N LEU A 397 2.77 9.49 -18.97
CA LEU A 397 1.90 9.15 -17.84
C LEU A 397 1.66 10.39 -16.97
N TRP A 398 0.41 10.67 -16.66
CA TRP A 398 0.02 11.73 -15.73
C TRP A 398 0.25 11.31 -14.27
N PRO A 399 0.49 12.22 -13.32
CA PRO A 399 0.73 13.66 -13.45
C PRO A 399 2.16 14.03 -13.92
N TRP A 400 2.93 13.07 -14.44
CA TRP A 400 4.35 13.26 -14.76
C TRP A 400 4.62 13.77 -16.18
N ASP A 401 3.66 14.45 -16.80
CA ASP A 401 3.69 14.94 -18.18
C ASP A 401 4.30 16.36 -18.34
N MET A 402 4.72 16.99 -17.23
CA MET A 402 5.62 18.14 -17.22
C MET A 402 5.15 19.33 -18.08
N ASP A 403 3.89 19.76 -17.93
CA ASP A 403 3.23 20.90 -18.62
C ASP A 403 2.99 20.70 -20.13
N ASN A 404 3.31 19.53 -20.69
CA ASN A 404 3.20 19.27 -22.14
C ASN A 404 1.86 18.64 -22.57
N ALA A 405 0.92 18.35 -21.67
CA ALA A 405 -0.42 17.94 -22.08
C ALA A 405 -1.31 19.16 -22.31
N PRO A 406 -1.60 19.54 -23.57
CA PRO A 406 -2.31 20.79 -23.84
C PRO A 406 -3.71 20.85 -23.22
N ILE A 407 -4.37 19.69 -23.02
CA ILE A 407 -5.68 19.54 -22.33
C ILE A 407 -5.76 18.08 -21.83
N ARG A 408 -6.12 17.83 -20.55
CA ARG A 408 -6.52 16.50 -20.06
C ARG A 408 -7.94 16.16 -20.55
N PRO A 409 -8.30 14.89 -20.79
CA PRO A 409 -9.68 14.56 -21.15
C PRO A 409 -10.64 15.15 -20.12
N ALA A 410 -11.72 15.83 -20.56
CA ALA A 410 -12.68 16.40 -19.64
C ALA A 410 -13.22 15.28 -18.73
N ARG A 411 -12.89 15.35 -17.44
CA ARG A 411 -13.34 14.38 -16.44
C ARG A 411 -14.86 14.47 -16.41
N ARG A 412 -15.55 13.38 -16.73
CA ARG A 412 -17.02 13.30 -16.65
C ARG A 412 -17.54 13.28 -15.21
N TRP A 413 -16.63 13.28 -14.24
CA TRP A 413 -16.95 13.09 -12.85
C TRP A 413 -16.93 14.41 -12.09
N ASN A 414 -18.08 14.72 -11.52
CA ASN A 414 -18.29 15.83 -10.63
C ASN A 414 -18.31 15.31 -9.18
N PHE A 415 -17.14 15.03 -8.59
CA PHE A 415 -17.07 14.37 -7.26
C PHE A 415 -17.55 15.33 -6.16
N GLN A 416 -17.69 16.63 -6.46
CA GLN A 416 -17.87 17.71 -5.48
C GLN A 416 -18.53 18.98 -6.06
N ASN A 417 -19.45 18.88 -7.02
CA ASN A 417 -19.98 20.05 -7.76
C ASN A 417 -18.94 20.90 -8.53
N VAL A 418 -17.73 20.39 -8.77
CA VAL A 418 -16.71 20.92 -9.68
C VAL A 418 -17.14 20.78 -11.15
N PRO A 419 -17.32 21.90 -11.88
CA PRO A 419 -17.67 21.86 -13.30
C PRO A 419 -16.63 21.10 -14.15
N PRO A 420 -17.05 20.41 -15.23
CA PRO A 420 -16.14 19.78 -16.18
C PRO A 420 -15.09 20.80 -16.68
N GLY A 421 -13.80 20.45 -16.58
CA GLY A 421 -12.70 21.29 -17.04
C GLY A 421 -12.00 22.15 -15.96
N ILE A 422 -12.42 22.06 -14.69
CA ILE A 422 -11.80 22.77 -13.55
C ILE A 422 -11.29 21.76 -12.51
N VAL A 423 -10.64 20.67 -12.93
CA VAL A 423 -9.98 19.78 -11.96
C VAL A 423 -8.50 20.18 -11.90
N PRO A 424 -7.97 20.53 -10.72
CA PRO A 424 -6.67 21.15 -10.62
C PRO A 424 -5.63 20.10 -11.03
N GLN A 425 -4.65 20.54 -11.82
CA GLN A 425 -3.59 19.67 -12.30
C GLN A 425 -2.38 19.86 -11.40
N ILE A 426 -2.01 18.82 -10.66
CA ILE A 426 -0.64 18.72 -10.18
C ILE A 426 0.15 18.14 -11.35
N ASN A 427 1.05 18.91 -11.94
CA ASN A 427 2.05 18.41 -12.88
C ASN A 427 3.36 18.30 -12.12
N ILE A 428 3.85 17.10 -11.83
CA ILE A 428 5.04 16.91 -11.00
C ILE A 428 6.12 16.14 -11.75
N LYS A 429 7.37 16.41 -11.40
CA LYS A 429 8.49 15.61 -11.91
C LYS A 429 8.39 14.21 -11.32
N PHE A 430 8.58 13.20 -12.14
CA PHE A 430 8.84 11.86 -11.63
C PHE A 430 10.13 11.88 -10.79
N PRO A 431 10.16 11.30 -9.58
CA PRO A 431 11.31 11.39 -8.70
C PRO A 431 12.53 10.69 -9.30
N SER A 432 13.70 11.25 -9.04
CA SER A 432 14.98 10.61 -9.35
C SER A 432 15.15 9.33 -8.52
N SER A 433 16.03 8.44 -8.98
CA SER A 433 16.48 7.32 -8.16
C SER A 433 17.98 7.37 -8.01
N ILE A 434 18.46 7.08 -6.80
CA ILE A 434 19.87 6.85 -6.51
C ILE A 434 20.44 5.63 -7.26
N ALA A 435 19.58 4.71 -7.71
CA ALA A 435 19.95 3.43 -8.31
C ALA A 435 19.62 3.32 -9.81
N THR A 436 18.98 4.31 -10.42
CA THR A 436 18.74 4.35 -11.88
C THR A 436 18.34 5.75 -12.37
N ASN A 437 18.68 6.05 -13.63
CA ASN A 437 18.24 7.26 -14.31
C ASN A 437 16.94 7.07 -15.13
N ALA A 438 16.49 5.83 -15.34
CA ALA A 438 15.23 5.55 -16.02
C ALA A 438 14.04 5.71 -15.05
N PRO A 439 12.83 6.04 -15.52
CA PRO A 439 12.46 6.39 -16.90
C PRO A 439 12.76 7.87 -17.26
N GLY A 440 13.42 8.61 -16.37
CA GLY A 440 13.56 10.07 -16.43
C GLY A 440 12.41 10.80 -15.71
N ILE A 441 12.36 12.13 -15.85
CA ILE A 441 11.41 12.99 -15.12
C ILE A 441 9.98 12.97 -15.69
N SER A 442 9.79 12.41 -16.89
CA SER A 442 8.51 12.35 -17.58
C SER A 442 8.31 10.96 -18.22
N PRO A 443 7.93 9.95 -17.43
CA PRO A 443 7.71 8.60 -17.92
C PRO A 443 6.67 8.55 -19.03
N THR A 444 6.95 7.75 -20.04
CA THR A 444 5.96 7.30 -21.02
C THR A 444 5.44 5.93 -20.65
N LEU A 445 4.31 5.54 -21.24
CA LEU A 445 3.80 4.19 -21.06
C LEU A 445 4.81 3.12 -21.52
N GLU A 446 5.47 3.37 -22.66
CA GLU A 446 6.55 2.51 -23.18
C GLU A 446 7.68 2.32 -22.17
N SER A 447 8.07 3.38 -21.46
CA SER A 447 9.19 3.31 -20.50
C SER A 447 8.91 2.38 -19.33
N MET A 448 7.64 2.02 -19.09
CA MET A 448 7.23 1.12 -17.99
C MET A 448 7.21 -0.36 -18.39
N ILE A 449 7.39 -0.70 -19.67
CA ILE A 449 7.27 -2.07 -20.17
C ILE A 449 8.50 -2.91 -19.80
N ASP A 450 9.70 -2.50 -20.21
CA ASP A 450 10.93 -3.26 -20.00
C ASP A 450 11.60 -2.93 -18.65
N TYR A 451 10.95 -3.28 -17.53
CA TYR A 451 11.41 -2.87 -16.19
C TYR A 451 12.82 -3.38 -15.84
N GLN A 452 13.18 -4.57 -16.32
CA GLN A 452 14.50 -5.17 -16.13
C GLN A 452 15.55 -4.72 -17.16
N GLY A 453 15.18 -3.96 -18.19
CA GLY A 453 16.10 -3.54 -19.25
C GLY A 453 16.63 -4.73 -20.09
N ARG A 454 15.79 -5.74 -20.33
CA ARG A 454 16.13 -6.97 -21.06
C ARG A 454 16.42 -6.72 -22.54
N LEU A 455 15.80 -5.69 -23.12
CA LEU A 455 16.01 -5.31 -24.52
C LEU A 455 17.09 -4.25 -24.67
N ASN A 456 17.12 -3.29 -23.74
CA ASN A 456 18.08 -2.20 -23.74
C ASN A 456 18.88 -2.21 -22.43
N ALA A 457 19.98 -2.98 -22.44
CA ALA A 457 20.88 -3.12 -21.30
C ALA A 457 21.34 -1.74 -20.80
N GLY A 458 21.02 -1.42 -19.54
CA GLY A 458 21.31 -0.13 -18.90
C GLY A 458 20.11 0.81 -18.74
N ILE A 459 18.95 0.49 -19.30
CA ILE A 459 17.68 1.20 -19.08
C ILE A 459 16.76 0.32 -18.24
N THR A 460 17.04 0.22 -16.94
CA THR A 460 16.22 -0.52 -15.96
C THR A 460 15.50 0.45 -15.03
N LEU A 461 14.30 0.10 -14.57
CA LEU A 461 13.54 0.91 -13.62
C LEU A 461 14.07 0.82 -12.17
N GLY A 462 15.08 -0.01 -11.92
CA GLY A 462 15.82 -0.05 -10.65
C GLY A 462 15.11 -0.82 -9.53
N PHE A 463 14.19 -1.70 -9.89
CA PHE A 463 13.51 -2.62 -8.97
C PHE A 463 13.39 -4.01 -9.60
N ASP A 464 13.25 -5.01 -8.75
CA ASP A 464 13.07 -6.43 -9.08
C ASP A 464 12.17 -7.08 -8.03
N TYR A 465 11.71 -8.32 -8.29
CA TYR A 465 10.89 -9.10 -7.36
C TYR A 465 11.67 -10.31 -6.84
N ASP A 466 11.60 -10.59 -5.54
CA ASP A 466 12.30 -11.70 -4.87
C ASP A 466 12.17 -13.05 -5.58
N GLU A 467 11.02 -13.31 -6.20
CA GLU A 467 10.77 -14.56 -6.93
C GLU A 467 11.05 -14.49 -8.45
N ILE A 468 11.23 -13.31 -9.07
CA ILE A 468 11.34 -13.17 -10.53
C ILE A 468 12.81 -12.90 -10.95
N PRO A 469 13.60 -13.93 -11.32
CA PRO A 469 14.99 -13.75 -11.74
C PRO A 469 15.10 -12.98 -13.06
N TYR A 470 16.29 -12.43 -13.32
CA TYR A 470 16.63 -11.80 -14.59
C TYR A 470 16.89 -12.82 -15.72
N PHE A 471 17.58 -13.93 -15.44
CA PHE A 471 17.93 -14.96 -16.42
C PHE A 471 16.87 -16.08 -16.47
N ASP A 472 16.45 -16.46 -17.68
CA ASP A 472 15.51 -17.56 -17.92
C ASP A 472 16.26 -18.81 -18.38
N HIS A 473 16.63 -19.70 -17.45
CA HIS A 473 17.26 -20.98 -17.82
C HIS A 473 16.27 -22.04 -18.35
N ASN A 474 14.96 -21.78 -18.33
CA ASN A 474 13.94 -22.70 -18.83
C ASN A 474 12.81 -21.94 -19.55
N PRO A 475 12.78 -21.91 -20.90
CA PRO A 475 11.54 -21.61 -21.62
C PRO A 475 10.54 -22.73 -21.29
N ILE A 476 9.42 -22.40 -20.66
CA ILE A 476 8.34 -23.35 -20.46
C ILE A 476 7.56 -23.41 -21.77
N THR A 477 7.84 -24.44 -22.57
CA THR A 477 7.04 -24.79 -23.73
C THR A 477 5.68 -25.33 -23.26
N PRO A 478 4.53 -24.84 -23.76
CA PRO A 478 3.22 -25.33 -23.33
C PRO A 478 2.90 -26.71 -23.91
N GLU A 479 2.55 -27.67 -23.05
CA GLU A 479 1.63 -28.76 -23.41
C GLU A 479 0.27 -28.48 -22.74
N VAL A 480 -0.78 -28.54 -23.55
CA VAL A 480 -2.15 -28.21 -23.18
C VAL A 480 -2.84 -29.42 -22.55
N GLN A 481 -3.41 -29.26 -21.34
CA GLN A 481 -4.49 -30.14 -20.89
C GLN A 481 -5.60 -29.39 -20.11
N ILE A 482 -6.80 -29.51 -20.71
CA ILE A 482 -8.15 -29.63 -20.15
C ILE A 482 -8.95 -28.33 -19.86
N ALA A 483 -10.00 -28.18 -20.68
CA ALA A 483 -11.09 -27.21 -20.60
C ALA A 483 -12.42 -27.84 -20.10
N ALA A 484 -12.42 -29.05 -19.55
CA ALA A 484 -13.66 -29.81 -19.31
C ALA A 484 -14.28 -29.68 -17.90
N ALA A 485 -13.65 -28.97 -16.96
CA ALA A 485 -14.09 -29.00 -15.55
C ALA A 485 -15.11 -27.91 -15.16
N PHE A 486 -15.13 -26.74 -15.82
CA PHE A 486 -15.92 -25.59 -15.36
C PHE A 486 -17.39 -25.62 -15.82
N GLU A 487 -17.66 -26.11 -17.04
CA GLU A 487 -19.01 -26.18 -17.60
C GLU A 487 -19.95 -27.06 -16.76
N GLU A 488 -19.41 -28.11 -16.14
CA GLU A 488 -20.18 -28.99 -15.25
C GLU A 488 -20.58 -28.29 -13.95
N HIS A 489 -19.69 -27.46 -13.37
CA HIS A 489 -20.01 -26.68 -12.17
C HIS A 489 -21.06 -25.60 -12.42
N ASN A 490 -21.05 -24.95 -13.59
CA ASN A 490 -22.09 -24.00 -13.99
C ASN A 490 -23.45 -24.69 -14.09
N LYS A 491 -23.51 -25.85 -14.77
CA LYS A 491 -24.74 -26.64 -14.91
C LYS A 491 -25.29 -27.05 -13.55
N VAL A 492 -24.43 -27.50 -12.63
CA VAL A 492 -24.85 -27.85 -11.27
C VAL A 492 -25.37 -26.62 -10.52
N PHE A 493 -24.65 -25.51 -10.53
CA PHE A 493 -25.06 -24.29 -9.82
C PHE A 493 -26.39 -23.71 -10.33
N LEU A 494 -26.55 -23.62 -11.66
CA LEU A 494 -27.72 -23.02 -12.31
C LEU A 494 -28.96 -23.94 -12.31
N ASN A 495 -28.83 -25.22 -11.93
CA ASN A 495 -29.95 -26.16 -11.91
C ASN A 495 -30.77 -26.02 -10.62
N SER A 496 -31.93 -25.35 -10.71
CA SER A 496 -32.86 -25.16 -9.60
C SER A 496 -33.48 -26.45 -9.04
N GLY A 497 -33.34 -27.59 -9.75
CA GLY A 497 -33.79 -28.89 -9.28
C GLY A 497 -32.80 -29.63 -8.36
N LEU A 498 -31.58 -29.11 -8.17
CA LEU A 498 -30.56 -29.74 -7.32
C LEU A 498 -30.59 -29.21 -5.88
N PRO A 499 -30.13 -30.02 -4.89
CA PRO A 499 -30.04 -29.61 -3.49
C PRO A 499 -29.17 -28.36 -3.29
N LEU A 500 -29.55 -27.53 -2.31
CA LEU A 500 -28.83 -26.30 -1.94
C LEU A 500 -27.33 -26.50 -1.76
N GLU A 501 -26.92 -27.48 -0.95
CA GLU A 501 -25.50 -27.76 -0.65
C GLU A 501 -24.70 -28.15 -1.89
N GLU A 502 -25.31 -28.90 -2.81
CA GLU A 502 -24.65 -29.33 -4.05
C GLU A 502 -24.40 -28.14 -4.97
N ARG A 503 -25.41 -27.26 -5.11
CA ARG A 503 -25.29 -26.02 -5.87
C ARG A 503 -24.26 -25.08 -5.24
N LEU A 504 -24.27 -24.90 -3.91
CA LEU A 504 -23.29 -24.06 -3.21
C LEU A 504 -21.86 -24.60 -3.31
N SER A 505 -21.66 -25.92 -3.24
CA SER A 505 -20.36 -26.54 -3.47
C SER A 505 -19.86 -26.31 -4.90
N ALA A 506 -20.76 -26.34 -5.88
CA ALA A 506 -20.42 -26.05 -7.27
C ALA A 506 -20.07 -24.57 -7.50
N ALA A 507 -20.71 -23.65 -6.77
CA ALA A 507 -20.47 -22.20 -6.90
C ALA A 507 -18.99 -21.81 -6.72
N SER A 508 -18.27 -22.49 -5.81
CA SER A 508 -16.84 -22.22 -5.55
C SER A 508 -15.96 -22.40 -6.80
N ASN A 509 -16.39 -23.26 -7.73
CA ASN A 509 -15.68 -23.58 -8.97
C ASN A 509 -16.46 -23.14 -10.23
N ALA A 510 -17.63 -22.51 -10.07
CA ALA A 510 -18.43 -22.01 -11.18
C ALA A 510 -17.75 -20.81 -11.84
N ARG A 511 -17.85 -20.71 -13.17
CA ARG A 511 -17.25 -19.66 -14.00
C ARG A 511 -18.25 -19.31 -15.10
N ILE A 512 -19.02 -18.24 -14.92
CA ILE A 512 -20.06 -17.84 -15.88
C ILE A 512 -19.41 -17.13 -17.07
N GLU A 513 -19.53 -17.73 -18.25
CA GLU A 513 -18.85 -17.25 -19.48
C GLU A 513 -19.86 -16.90 -20.56
N GLU A 514 -20.99 -17.60 -20.60
CA GLU A 514 -21.99 -17.45 -21.65
C GLU A 514 -23.07 -16.43 -21.26
N LEU A 515 -23.56 -15.69 -22.27
CA LEU A 515 -24.59 -14.68 -22.05
C LEU A 515 -25.87 -15.29 -21.47
N ASP A 516 -26.22 -16.52 -21.86
CA ASP A 516 -27.41 -17.23 -21.36
C ASP A 516 -27.25 -17.62 -19.89
N GLU A 517 -26.06 -18.05 -19.47
CA GLU A 517 -25.73 -18.34 -18.08
C GLU A 517 -25.75 -17.07 -17.23
N PHE A 518 -25.20 -15.97 -17.74
CA PHE A 518 -25.26 -14.67 -17.08
C PHE A 518 -26.71 -14.18 -16.92
N ASN A 519 -27.53 -14.30 -17.95
CA ASN A 519 -28.95 -13.99 -17.86
C ASN A 519 -29.67 -14.88 -16.84
N ALA A 520 -29.28 -16.16 -16.73
CA ALA A 520 -29.78 -17.06 -15.71
C ALA A 520 -29.40 -16.60 -14.29
N LEU A 521 -28.16 -16.14 -14.07
CA LEU A 521 -27.77 -15.52 -12.80
C LEU A 521 -28.66 -14.33 -12.45
N LEU A 522 -28.87 -13.40 -13.39
CA LEU A 522 -29.71 -12.23 -13.14
C LEU A 522 -31.14 -12.63 -12.79
N ASN A 523 -31.67 -13.68 -13.43
CA ASN A 523 -33.00 -14.24 -13.12
C ASN A 523 -33.04 -14.85 -11.73
N ILE A 524 -32.03 -15.63 -11.33
CA ILE A 524 -31.87 -16.17 -9.97
C ILE A 524 -31.86 -15.02 -8.95
N ILE A 525 -31.11 -13.95 -9.19
CA ILE A 525 -31.04 -12.79 -8.26
C ILE A 525 -32.43 -12.19 -8.02
N LYS A 526 -33.30 -12.17 -9.04
CA LYS A 526 -34.69 -11.65 -8.94
C LYS A 526 -35.70 -12.65 -8.40
N ASP A 527 -35.39 -13.94 -8.35
CA ASP A 527 -36.33 -14.99 -7.99
C ASP A 527 -36.48 -15.13 -6.47
N GLN A 528 -37.57 -14.60 -5.92
CA GLN A 528 -37.86 -14.67 -4.49
C GLN A 528 -38.18 -16.09 -3.98
N SER A 529 -38.43 -17.05 -4.88
CA SER A 529 -38.64 -18.46 -4.51
C SER A 529 -37.33 -19.24 -4.35
N GLU A 530 -36.22 -18.70 -4.88
CA GLU A 530 -34.90 -19.32 -4.79
C GLU A 530 -34.27 -19.11 -3.41
N ALA A 531 -33.43 -20.05 -2.99
CA ALA A 531 -32.73 -19.94 -1.70
C ALA A 531 -31.84 -18.69 -1.65
N GLU A 532 -31.93 -17.93 -0.55
CA GLU A 532 -31.18 -16.68 -0.36
C GLU A 532 -29.68 -16.84 -0.59
N GLN A 533 -29.07 -17.94 -0.12
CA GLN A 533 -27.66 -18.22 -0.29
C GLN A 533 -27.28 -18.37 -1.77
N ILE A 534 -28.14 -18.98 -2.59
CA ILE A 534 -27.93 -19.12 -4.03
C ILE A 534 -28.04 -17.76 -4.72
N ARG A 535 -29.01 -16.93 -4.32
CA ARG A 535 -29.16 -15.56 -4.84
C ARG A 535 -27.92 -14.72 -4.52
N ILE A 536 -27.38 -14.82 -3.31
CA ILE A 536 -26.12 -14.18 -2.89
C ILE A 536 -24.94 -14.69 -3.73
N GLN A 537 -24.80 -16.01 -3.91
CA GLN A 537 -23.73 -16.54 -4.77
C GLN A 537 -23.88 -16.07 -6.23
N SER A 538 -25.10 -15.93 -6.73
CA SER A 538 -25.33 -15.39 -8.08
C SER A 538 -24.90 -13.94 -8.21
N ILE A 539 -25.04 -13.10 -7.17
CA ILE A 539 -24.48 -11.74 -7.16
C ILE A 539 -22.95 -11.78 -7.24
N ARG A 540 -22.32 -12.72 -6.51
CA ARG A 540 -20.87 -12.87 -6.50
C ARG A 540 -20.33 -13.32 -7.86
N LEU A 541 -20.98 -14.29 -8.49
CA LEU A 541 -20.59 -14.79 -9.82
C LEU A 541 -20.89 -13.80 -10.96
N ALA A 542 -21.85 -12.89 -10.77
CA ALA A 542 -22.27 -11.96 -11.82
C ALA A 542 -21.14 -11.00 -12.24
N ASP A 543 -21.07 -10.74 -13.55
CA ASP A 543 -20.20 -9.72 -14.12
C ASP A 543 -20.67 -8.30 -13.75
N LYS A 544 -20.00 -7.70 -12.76
CA LYS A 544 -20.31 -6.35 -12.27
C LYS A 544 -19.99 -5.24 -13.29
N THR A 545 -19.30 -5.54 -14.39
CA THR A 545 -19.03 -4.56 -15.48
C THR A 545 -20.24 -4.38 -16.40
N ASN A 546 -21.22 -5.29 -16.33
CA ASN A 546 -22.40 -5.30 -17.20
C ASN A 546 -23.46 -4.28 -16.72
N GLU A 547 -24.09 -3.59 -17.67
CA GLU A 547 -25.17 -2.64 -17.40
C GLU A 547 -26.41 -3.31 -16.78
N GLN A 548 -26.77 -4.51 -17.23
CA GLN A 548 -27.94 -5.26 -16.73
C GLN A 548 -27.77 -5.71 -15.28
N PHE A 549 -26.53 -5.94 -14.84
CA PHE A 549 -26.24 -6.22 -13.43
C PHE A 549 -26.60 -5.02 -12.55
N LEU A 550 -26.23 -3.80 -12.95
CA LEU A 550 -26.58 -2.58 -12.21
C LEU A 550 -28.09 -2.42 -12.11
N ASP A 551 -28.80 -2.56 -13.23
CA ASP A 551 -30.24 -2.37 -13.28
C ASP A 551 -30.97 -3.44 -12.43
N THR A 552 -30.52 -4.69 -12.47
CA THR A 552 -31.04 -5.79 -11.63
C THR A 552 -30.74 -5.55 -10.16
N GLY A 553 -29.49 -5.23 -9.82
CA GLY A 553 -29.05 -4.99 -8.45
C GLY A 553 -29.77 -3.82 -7.80
N LEU A 554 -29.95 -2.71 -8.52
CA LEU A 554 -30.70 -1.54 -8.03
C LEU A 554 -32.18 -1.84 -7.82
N THR A 555 -32.78 -2.64 -8.71
CA THR A 555 -34.18 -3.05 -8.59
C THR A 555 -34.40 -3.86 -7.31
N VAL A 556 -33.61 -4.92 -7.11
CA VAL A 556 -33.72 -5.80 -5.92
C VAL A 556 -33.31 -5.06 -4.65
N LEU A 557 -32.29 -4.20 -4.70
CA LEU A 557 -31.85 -3.41 -3.54
C LEU A 557 -32.95 -2.46 -3.02
N LYS A 558 -33.78 -1.91 -3.91
CA LYS A 558 -34.88 -1.01 -3.55
C LYS A 558 -36.10 -1.72 -2.96
N ASP A 559 -36.26 -3.01 -3.24
CA ASP A 559 -37.38 -3.77 -2.75
C ASP A 559 -37.24 -4.01 -1.23
N GLY A 560 -38.16 -3.44 -0.46
CA GLY A 560 -38.19 -3.56 1.00
C GLY A 560 -38.56 -4.95 1.50
N SER A 561 -39.12 -5.81 0.64
CA SER A 561 -39.48 -7.19 0.97
C SER A 561 -38.32 -8.17 0.89
N GLU A 562 -37.21 -7.77 0.26
CA GLU A 562 -36.04 -8.63 0.07
C GLU A 562 -35.22 -8.78 1.36
N PRO A 563 -34.57 -9.95 1.58
CA PRO A 563 -33.75 -10.21 2.76
C PRO A 563 -32.65 -9.16 2.96
N GLU A 564 -32.42 -8.74 4.20
CA GLU A 564 -31.42 -7.71 4.52
C GLU A 564 -29.99 -8.10 4.14
N THR A 565 -29.65 -9.37 4.26
CA THR A 565 -28.37 -9.99 3.86
C THR A 565 -28.16 -9.95 2.35
N LEU A 566 -29.19 -10.26 1.57
CA LEU A 566 -29.17 -10.15 0.10
C LEU A 566 -29.00 -8.69 -0.33
N ARG A 567 -29.77 -7.79 0.27
CA ARG A 567 -29.69 -6.35 -0.01
C ARG A 567 -28.33 -5.78 0.39
N SER A 568 -27.77 -6.24 1.50
CA SER A 568 -26.41 -5.92 1.94
C SER A 568 -25.35 -6.34 0.90
N GLU A 569 -25.43 -7.56 0.38
CA GLU A 569 -24.54 -8.02 -0.70
C GLU A 569 -24.70 -7.15 -1.97
N LEU A 570 -25.92 -6.70 -2.29
CA LEU A 570 -26.16 -5.79 -3.42
C LEU A 570 -25.63 -4.38 -3.17
N ILE A 571 -25.72 -3.82 -1.96
CA ILE A 571 -25.08 -2.54 -1.62
C ILE A 571 -23.58 -2.64 -1.93
N HIS A 572 -22.94 -3.71 -1.45
CA HIS A 572 -21.53 -3.96 -1.64
C HIS A 572 -21.19 -4.12 -3.13
N ALA A 573 -21.87 -5.02 -3.85
CA ALA A 573 -21.58 -5.32 -5.24
C ALA A 573 -21.87 -4.14 -6.20
N VAL A 574 -22.95 -3.40 -5.98
CA VAL A 574 -23.26 -2.18 -6.76
C VAL A 574 -22.28 -1.05 -6.43
N SER A 575 -21.90 -0.88 -5.16
CA SER A 575 -20.85 0.09 -4.78
C SER A 575 -19.52 -0.24 -5.45
N ASN A 576 -19.12 -1.52 -5.48
CA ASN A 576 -17.88 -1.97 -6.12
C ASN A 576 -17.90 -1.79 -7.64
N ALA A 577 -19.08 -1.85 -8.28
CA ALA A 577 -19.22 -1.56 -9.70
C ALA A 577 -18.77 -0.12 -10.07
N LYS A 578 -18.66 0.80 -9.09
CA LYS A 578 -18.01 2.13 -9.25
C LYS A 578 -16.59 2.02 -9.84
N ARG A 579 -15.85 0.94 -9.55
CA ARG A 579 -14.47 0.72 -10.03
C ARG A 579 -14.40 0.31 -11.49
N SER A 580 -15.30 -0.56 -11.95
CA SER A 580 -15.16 -1.30 -13.22
C SER A 580 -16.31 -1.15 -14.22
N ASN A 581 -17.43 -0.51 -13.84
CA ASN A 581 -18.60 -0.39 -14.70
C ASN A 581 -18.72 1.00 -15.35
N LEU A 582 -18.59 1.05 -16.68
CA LEU A 582 -18.69 2.28 -17.48
C LEU A 582 -20.08 2.96 -17.40
N HIS A 583 -21.11 2.22 -16.99
CA HIS A 583 -22.49 2.68 -16.88
C HIS A 583 -22.88 3.10 -15.45
N PHE A 584 -22.04 2.83 -14.44
CA PHE A 584 -22.31 3.25 -13.06
C PHE A 584 -22.59 4.76 -12.91
N PRO A 585 -21.86 5.68 -13.59
CA PRO A 585 -22.12 7.11 -13.46
C PRO A 585 -23.55 7.54 -13.80
N SER A 586 -24.24 6.86 -14.73
CA SER A 586 -25.64 7.20 -15.05
C SER A 586 -26.63 6.66 -14.02
N ARG A 587 -26.25 5.63 -13.25
CA ARG A 587 -27.05 5.02 -12.17
C ARG A 587 -26.70 5.58 -10.79
N GLN A 588 -25.59 6.32 -10.68
CA GLN A 588 -25.10 6.84 -9.42
C GLN A 588 -26.16 7.64 -8.66
N PRO A 589 -26.90 8.61 -9.25
CA PRO A 589 -27.90 9.36 -8.50
C PRO A 589 -28.98 8.46 -7.89
N GLU A 590 -29.37 7.42 -8.62
CA GLU A 590 -30.35 6.43 -8.17
C GLU A 590 -29.82 5.59 -7.01
N PHE A 591 -28.60 5.08 -7.12
CA PHE A 591 -27.94 4.32 -6.06
C PHE A 591 -27.82 5.12 -4.76
N PHE A 592 -27.29 6.34 -4.85
CA PHE A 592 -27.11 7.22 -3.68
C PHE A 592 -28.46 7.62 -3.06
N ASN A 593 -29.50 7.84 -3.86
CA ASN A 593 -30.86 8.06 -3.35
C ASN A 593 -31.40 6.83 -2.59
N THR A 594 -31.14 5.62 -3.08
CA THR A 594 -31.51 4.39 -2.37
C THR A 594 -30.78 4.29 -1.03
N LEU A 595 -29.47 4.56 -0.98
CA LEU A 595 -28.70 4.58 0.27
C LEU A 595 -29.22 5.62 1.27
N ARG A 596 -29.60 6.82 0.81
CA ARG A 596 -30.22 7.86 1.67
C ARG A 596 -31.55 7.42 2.27
N GLY A 597 -32.27 6.51 1.63
CA GLY A 597 -33.43 5.85 2.24
C GLY A 597 -33.01 4.83 3.28
N LEU A 598 -32.04 3.99 2.93
CA LEU A 598 -31.55 2.89 3.77
C LEU A 598 -30.79 3.32 5.03
N MET A 599 -30.20 4.52 5.05
CA MET A 599 -29.61 5.08 6.29
C MET A 599 -30.64 5.28 7.41
N LYS A 600 -31.95 5.24 7.09
CA LYS A 600 -33.06 5.30 8.05
C LYS A 600 -33.77 3.95 8.22
N SER A 601 -33.24 2.87 7.66
CA SER A 601 -33.79 1.52 7.77
C SER A 601 -33.76 1.02 9.21
N ASP A 602 -34.72 0.18 9.59
CA ASP A 602 -34.71 -0.52 10.89
C ASP A 602 -33.55 -1.53 10.98
N SER A 603 -33.13 -2.09 9.84
CA SER A 603 -31.99 -3.01 9.75
C SER A 603 -30.68 -2.28 10.06
N PRO A 604 -29.98 -2.63 11.17
CA PRO A 604 -28.70 -2.02 11.54
C PRO A 604 -27.60 -2.28 10.49
N LEU A 605 -27.66 -3.43 9.82
CA LEU A 605 -26.72 -3.80 8.76
C LEU A 605 -26.83 -2.84 7.56
N LEU A 606 -28.04 -2.73 6.99
CA LEU A 606 -28.28 -1.84 5.84
C LEU A 606 -28.04 -0.37 6.18
N ARG A 607 -28.42 0.03 7.40
CA ARG A 607 -28.22 1.39 7.92
C ARG A 607 -26.74 1.74 7.99
N SER A 608 -25.94 0.88 8.63
CA SER A 608 -24.50 1.13 8.84
C SER A 608 -23.75 1.16 7.51
N GLN A 609 -24.01 0.21 6.61
CA GLN A 609 -23.40 0.19 5.26
C GLN A 609 -23.75 1.44 4.44
N SER A 610 -25.01 1.87 4.51
CA SER A 610 -25.46 3.06 3.78
C SER A 610 -24.81 4.33 4.32
N ILE A 611 -24.75 4.49 5.64
CA ILE A 611 -24.08 5.62 6.30
C ILE A 611 -22.60 5.62 5.98
N GLU A 612 -21.94 4.46 5.99
CA GLU A 612 -20.53 4.32 5.63
C GLU A 612 -20.27 4.82 4.21
N ILE A 613 -20.99 4.30 3.21
CA ILE A 613 -20.78 4.68 1.80
C ILE A 613 -21.11 6.16 1.59
N LEU A 614 -22.22 6.65 2.15
CA LEU A 614 -22.60 8.07 2.03
C LEU A 614 -21.56 8.99 2.68
N SER A 615 -21.08 8.65 3.88
CA SER A 615 -20.05 9.42 4.59
C SER A 615 -18.73 9.40 3.84
N ALA A 616 -18.35 8.23 3.30
CA ALA A 616 -17.15 8.08 2.50
C ALA A 616 -17.20 9.00 1.26
N ASN A 617 -18.36 9.16 0.65
CA ASN A 617 -18.56 10.01 -0.53
C ASN A 617 -18.99 11.45 -0.20
N GLN A 618 -18.83 11.90 1.06
CA GLN A 618 -19.13 13.28 1.50
C GLN A 618 -20.57 13.74 1.21
N ASP A 619 -21.54 12.82 1.31
CA ASP A 619 -22.94 13.13 1.05
C ASP A 619 -23.50 14.09 2.12
N GLU A 620 -24.18 15.15 1.69
CA GLU A 620 -24.73 16.16 2.61
C GLU A 620 -25.88 15.63 3.46
N ALA A 621 -26.71 14.73 2.90
CA ALA A 621 -27.88 14.21 3.60
C ALA A 621 -27.49 13.32 4.79
N VAL A 622 -26.37 12.60 4.69
CA VAL A 622 -25.89 11.81 5.83
C VAL A 622 -25.30 12.70 6.93
N GLN A 623 -24.67 13.82 6.59
CA GLN A 623 -24.18 14.78 7.59
C GLN A 623 -25.34 15.39 8.39
N GLU A 624 -26.39 15.83 7.71
CA GLU A 624 -27.61 16.35 8.35
C GLU A 624 -28.27 15.28 9.23
N PHE A 625 -28.42 14.06 8.71
CA PHE A 625 -28.98 12.95 9.46
C PHE A 625 -28.19 12.63 10.72
N LEU A 626 -26.85 12.56 10.65
CA LEU A 626 -26.01 12.23 11.80
C LEU A 626 -26.04 13.33 12.86
N VAL A 627 -26.10 14.61 12.46
CA VAL A 627 -26.28 15.74 13.40
C VAL A 627 -27.62 15.65 14.11
N GLU A 628 -28.71 15.39 13.37
CA GLU A 628 -30.03 15.20 13.94
C GLU A 628 -30.06 14.00 14.90
N ASP A 629 -29.53 12.85 14.48
CA ASP A 629 -29.55 11.62 15.28
C ASP A 629 -28.71 11.75 16.56
N LEU A 630 -27.55 12.40 16.49
CA LEU A 630 -26.69 12.68 17.65
C LEU A 630 -27.36 13.64 18.65
N SER A 631 -28.29 14.48 18.20
CA SER A 631 -29.02 15.41 19.06
C SER A 631 -30.16 14.75 19.88
N LYS A 632 -30.54 13.51 19.54
CA LYS A 632 -31.61 12.77 20.23
C LYS A 632 -31.11 12.19 21.56
N GLU A 633 -31.92 12.36 22.61
CA GLU A 633 -31.65 11.74 23.92
C GLU A 633 -32.11 10.27 23.96
N GLU A 634 -33.17 9.94 23.22
CA GLU A 634 -33.74 8.59 23.11
C GLU A 634 -34.02 8.25 21.63
N ASN A 635 -34.06 6.95 21.29
CA ASN A 635 -34.35 6.45 19.94
C ASN A 635 -33.39 6.95 18.84
N ALA A 636 -32.13 7.21 19.18
CA ALA A 636 -31.08 7.39 18.19
C ALA A 636 -30.88 6.07 17.42
N LEU A 637 -30.78 6.18 16.09
CA LEU A 637 -30.62 5.02 15.21
C LEU A 637 -29.17 4.51 15.17
N MET A 638 -28.22 5.40 15.49
CA MET A 638 -26.79 5.10 15.56
C MET A 638 -26.24 5.26 16.98
N PRO A 639 -25.32 4.39 17.42
CA PRO A 639 -24.56 4.65 18.63
C PRO A 639 -23.80 5.98 18.51
N LYS A 640 -23.86 6.83 19.53
CA LYS A 640 -23.26 8.18 19.49
C LYS A 640 -21.78 8.18 19.08
N LYS A 641 -21.01 7.20 19.54
CA LYS A 641 -19.58 7.07 19.19
C LYS A 641 -19.38 6.91 17.66
N ASP A 642 -20.25 6.15 17.00
CA ASP A 642 -20.14 5.84 15.58
C ASP A 642 -20.66 7.02 14.76
N ALA A 643 -21.74 7.68 15.21
CA ALA A 643 -22.23 8.91 14.60
C ALA A 643 -21.16 10.03 14.62
N ILE A 644 -20.46 10.21 15.74
CA ILE A 644 -19.33 11.14 15.85
C ILE A 644 -18.19 10.73 14.91
N ALA A 645 -17.84 9.44 14.86
CA ALA A 645 -16.78 8.95 13.98
C ALA A 645 -17.09 9.18 12.48
N PHE A 646 -18.33 8.95 12.04
CA PHE A 646 -18.75 9.24 10.67
C PHE A 646 -18.78 10.74 10.36
N LEU A 647 -19.26 11.59 11.28
CA LEU A 647 -19.18 13.05 11.15
C LEU A 647 -17.73 13.56 11.06
N ALA A 648 -16.80 12.93 11.77
CA ALA A 648 -15.39 13.29 11.79
C ALA A 648 -14.64 13.00 10.47
N GLN A 649 -15.22 12.20 9.58
CA GLN A 649 -14.66 11.96 8.25
C GLN A 649 -14.75 13.22 7.36
N ASN A 650 -15.77 14.05 7.57
CA ASN A 650 -15.98 15.32 6.86
C ASN A 650 -16.48 16.41 7.82
N PRO A 651 -15.66 16.86 8.79
CA PRO A 651 -16.12 17.75 9.84
C PRO A 651 -16.37 19.15 9.27
N LYS A 652 -17.47 19.77 9.72
CA LYS A 652 -17.79 21.17 9.43
C LYS A 652 -17.54 22.01 10.69
N PRO A 653 -17.27 23.32 10.57
CA PRO A 653 -17.08 24.19 11.73
C PRO A 653 -18.20 24.10 12.77
N GLN A 654 -19.46 23.92 12.34
CA GLN A 654 -20.59 23.76 13.26
C GLN A 654 -20.61 22.42 14.04
N HIS A 655 -19.82 21.41 13.66
CA HIS A 655 -19.80 20.12 14.34
C HIS A 655 -18.95 20.16 15.63
N THR A 656 -18.00 21.10 15.75
CA THR A 656 -17.13 21.23 16.93
C THR A 656 -17.93 21.33 18.22
N ASP A 657 -18.98 22.16 18.27
CA ASP A 657 -19.81 22.34 19.45
C ASP A 657 -20.52 21.03 19.87
N LEU A 658 -20.90 20.21 18.89
CA LEU A 658 -21.50 18.90 19.15
C LEU A 658 -20.47 17.93 19.76
N PHE A 659 -19.23 17.93 19.25
CA PHE A 659 -18.16 17.10 19.79
C PHE A 659 -17.76 17.54 21.20
N LEU A 660 -17.65 18.85 21.44
CA LEU A 660 -17.40 19.41 22.77
C LEU A 660 -18.50 18.99 23.76
N LYS A 661 -19.77 19.15 23.37
CA LYS A 661 -20.91 18.73 24.20
C LYS A 661 -20.85 17.24 24.52
N ALA A 662 -20.57 16.39 23.54
CA ALA A 662 -20.45 14.95 23.74
C ALA A 662 -19.29 14.59 24.70
N PHE A 663 -18.14 15.27 24.58
CA PHE A 663 -17.00 15.06 25.47
C PHE A 663 -17.31 15.48 26.92
N GLU A 664 -17.93 16.64 27.11
CA GLU A 664 -18.19 17.20 28.43
C GLU A 664 -19.33 16.48 29.16
N GLN A 665 -20.41 16.15 28.45
CA GLN A 665 -21.69 15.77 29.07
C GLN A 665 -21.96 14.26 29.05
N ASP A 666 -21.43 13.51 28.09
CA ASP A 666 -21.67 12.07 28.04
C ASP A 666 -20.89 11.36 29.16
N ASN A 667 -21.38 10.23 29.65
CA ASN A 667 -20.68 9.44 30.69
C ASN A 667 -19.93 8.25 30.10
N ASN A 668 -20.19 7.90 28.85
CA ASN A 668 -19.51 6.81 28.15
C ASN A 668 -18.12 7.26 27.68
N GLU A 669 -17.08 6.60 28.18
CA GLU A 669 -15.69 6.91 27.84
C GLU A 669 -15.41 6.78 26.33
N GLU A 670 -16.03 5.82 25.63
CA GLU A 670 -15.87 5.63 24.18
C GLU A 670 -16.45 6.80 23.37
N VAL A 671 -17.55 7.41 23.84
CA VAL A 671 -18.13 8.61 23.21
C VAL A 671 -17.19 9.79 23.39
N LYS A 672 -16.56 9.93 24.57
CA LYS A 672 -15.56 10.98 24.82
C LYS A 672 -14.32 10.80 23.95
N ILE A 673 -13.85 9.57 23.80
CA ILE A 673 -12.71 9.25 22.92
C ILE A 673 -13.04 9.61 21.46
N ALA A 674 -14.22 9.21 20.97
CA ALA A 674 -14.66 9.57 19.62
C ALA A 674 -14.73 11.09 19.42
N ALA A 675 -15.27 11.82 20.40
CA ALA A 675 -15.34 13.29 20.37
C ALA A 675 -13.95 13.95 20.32
N LEU A 676 -13.00 13.49 21.16
CA LEU A 676 -11.62 13.99 21.15
C LEU A 676 -10.95 13.78 19.79
N LYS A 677 -11.09 12.58 19.21
CA LYS A 677 -10.57 12.28 17.88
C LYS A 677 -11.19 13.16 16.81
N ALA A 678 -12.50 13.38 16.87
CA ALA A 678 -13.23 14.24 15.92
C ALA A 678 -12.75 15.70 15.96
N MET A 679 -12.35 16.19 17.14
CA MET A 679 -11.77 17.53 17.33
C MET A 679 -10.33 17.64 16.82
N GLY A 680 -9.66 16.54 16.44
CA GLY A 680 -8.28 16.52 15.90
C GLY A 680 -8.09 17.17 14.53
N LYS A 681 -9.09 17.90 14.02
CA LYS A 681 -9.04 18.71 12.79
C LYS A 681 -9.48 20.16 13.02
N ASP A 682 -9.88 20.50 14.25
CA ASP A 682 -10.31 21.84 14.63
C ASP A 682 -9.21 22.57 15.42
N GLN A 683 -8.65 23.62 14.82
CA GLN A 683 -7.60 24.42 15.46
C GLN A 683 -8.09 25.09 16.76
N ALA A 684 -9.38 25.37 16.91
CA ALA A 684 -9.93 25.96 18.13
C ALA A 684 -9.86 24.98 19.33
N SER A 685 -9.74 23.68 19.06
CA SER A 685 -9.69 22.63 20.07
C SER A 685 -8.30 22.41 20.68
N VAL A 686 -7.24 23.05 20.18
CA VAL A 686 -5.85 22.82 20.63
C VAL A 686 -5.68 22.99 22.14
N ASP A 687 -6.17 24.07 22.74
CA ASP A 687 -5.96 24.33 24.17
C ASP A 687 -6.77 23.38 25.07
N LEU A 688 -7.94 22.92 24.61
CA LEU A 688 -8.68 21.85 25.27
C LEU A 688 -7.86 20.55 25.23
N LEU A 689 -7.36 20.17 24.06
CA LEU A 689 -6.60 18.93 23.87
C LEU A 689 -5.32 18.92 24.70
N LYS A 690 -4.57 20.03 24.76
CA LYS A 690 -3.43 20.20 25.67
C LYS A 690 -3.81 19.92 27.14
N ASN A 691 -4.93 20.49 27.58
CA ASN A 691 -5.43 20.26 28.95
C ASN A 691 -5.84 18.81 29.17
N VAL A 692 -6.49 18.17 28.20
CA VAL A 692 -6.88 16.75 28.27
C VAL A 692 -5.64 15.85 28.37
N VAL A 693 -4.62 16.09 27.56
CA VAL A 693 -3.35 15.35 27.59
C VAL A 693 -2.66 15.45 28.96
N LEU A 694 -2.68 16.63 29.58
CA LEU A 694 -2.02 16.88 30.87
C LEU A 694 -2.82 16.41 32.08
N LYS A 695 -4.15 16.55 32.04
CA LYS A 695 -5.03 16.45 33.23
C LYS A 695 -6.20 15.47 33.08
N GLY A 696 -6.31 14.77 31.95
CA GLY A 696 -7.39 13.83 31.67
C GLY A 696 -7.54 12.75 32.76
N LYS A 697 -8.79 12.38 33.06
CA LYS A 697 -9.12 11.48 34.18
C LYS A 697 -8.57 10.06 34.02
N SER A 698 -8.52 9.56 32.79
CA SER A 698 -7.98 8.24 32.44
C SER A 698 -6.89 8.36 31.38
N PHE A 699 -5.99 7.38 31.34
CA PHE A 699 -4.92 7.35 30.35
C PHE A 699 -5.43 7.15 28.92
N LYS A 700 -6.56 6.44 28.73
CA LYS A 700 -7.23 6.34 27.42
C LYS A 700 -7.71 7.69 26.89
N ILE A 701 -8.31 8.51 27.76
CA ILE A 701 -8.75 9.88 27.41
C ILE A 701 -7.55 10.78 27.10
N ARG A 702 -6.48 10.69 27.89
CA ARG A 702 -5.24 11.43 27.64
C ARG A 702 -4.61 11.02 26.31
N GLU A 703 -4.61 9.74 26.01
CA GLU A 703 -4.09 9.18 24.78
C GLU A 703 -4.90 9.63 23.56
N ALA A 704 -6.23 9.56 23.62
CA ALA A 704 -7.09 10.07 22.55
C ALA A 704 -6.85 11.58 22.31
N GLY A 705 -6.71 12.36 23.39
CA GLY A 705 -6.32 13.77 23.31
C GLY A 705 -4.93 13.97 22.70
N ALA A 706 -3.98 13.10 23.01
CA ALA A 706 -2.62 13.17 22.47
C ALA A 706 -2.60 12.87 20.97
N LEU A 707 -3.30 11.82 20.52
CA LEU A 707 -3.43 11.48 19.10
C LEU A 707 -4.14 12.59 18.31
N ALA A 708 -5.19 13.20 18.88
CA ALA A 708 -5.90 14.31 18.26
C ALA A 708 -5.04 15.59 18.19
N LEU A 709 -4.31 15.92 19.27
CA LEU A 709 -3.40 17.06 19.28
C LEU A 709 -2.21 16.85 18.35
N HIS A 710 -1.67 15.62 18.29
CA HIS A 710 -0.57 15.26 17.40
C HIS A 710 -0.92 15.49 15.93
N GLN A 711 -2.17 15.21 15.56
CA GLN A 711 -2.71 15.49 14.22
C GLN A 711 -2.80 16.99 13.91
N LEU A 712 -3.22 17.80 14.88
CA LEU A 712 -3.38 19.25 14.72
C LEU A 712 -2.05 20.01 14.75
N ASP A 713 -1.22 19.66 15.71
CA ASP A 713 -0.02 20.40 16.09
C ASP A 713 1.01 19.40 16.66
N THR A 714 1.67 18.72 15.73
CA THR A 714 2.69 17.70 16.02
C THR A 714 3.83 18.26 16.88
N GLU A 715 4.26 19.50 16.65
CA GLU A 715 5.35 20.14 17.41
C GLU A 715 4.94 20.36 18.86
N THR A 716 3.79 20.98 19.11
CA THR A 716 3.24 21.15 20.45
C THR A 716 3.09 19.81 21.17
N MET A 717 2.56 18.79 20.49
CA MET A 717 2.36 17.49 21.12
C MET A 717 3.69 16.81 21.46
N ASN A 718 4.70 16.89 20.58
CA ASN A 718 6.04 16.39 20.87
C ASN A 718 6.68 17.10 22.08
N ASN A 719 6.52 18.42 22.18
CA ASN A 719 6.98 19.18 23.34
C ASN A 719 6.28 18.74 24.64
N LEU A 720 4.96 18.52 24.61
CA LEU A 720 4.21 17.96 25.73
C LEU A 720 4.65 16.53 26.07
N ALA A 721 4.94 15.70 25.07
CA ALA A 721 5.44 14.35 25.28
C ALA A 721 6.77 14.37 26.04
N VAL A 722 7.72 15.21 25.64
CA VAL A 722 8.97 15.43 26.39
C VAL A 722 8.68 15.89 27.81
N GLN A 723 7.79 16.87 27.99
CA GLN A 723 7.41 17.37 29.32
C GLN A 723 6.84 16.26 30.21
N ILE A 724 6.00 15.38 29.67
CA ILE A 724 5.38 14.27 30.43
C ILE A 724 6.41 13.18 30.73
N ILE A 725 7.28 12.85 29.78
CA ILE A 725 8.32 11.82 29.92
C ILE A 725 9.47 12.28 30.85
N THR A 726 9.62 13.58 31.08
CA THR A 726 10.65 14.13 31.99
C THR A 726 10.12 14.55 33.36
N GLN A 727 8.79 14.55 33.56
CA GLN A 727 8.18 14.91 34.83
C GLN A 727 8.43 13.86 35.93
N PRO A 728 8.99 14.23 37.11
CA PRO A 728 9.26 13.27 38.18
C PRO A 728 7.97 12.62 38.71
N ALA A 729 8.01 11.30 38.94
CA ALA A 729 6.92 10.57 39.60
C ALA A 729 6.68 11.13 41.01
N LYS A 730 5.42 11.26 41.44
CA LYS A 730 5.09 11.75 42.78
C LYS A 730 5.53 10.72 43.84
N GLY A 731 6.62 11.02 44.57
CA GLY A 731 7.08 10.23 45.72
C GLY A 731 8.60 10.26 45.91
N ILE A 732 9.05 10.25 47.16
CA ILE A 732 10.46 10.28 47.54
C ILE A 732 11.00 8.85 47.34
N HIS A 733 11.90 8.64 46.38
CA HIS A 733 12.55 7.34 46.03
C HIS A 733 11.73 6.30 45.24
N LYS A 734 11.24 6.64 44.05
CA LYS A 734 10.82 5.62 43.06
C LYS A 734 11.49 5.88 41.72
N THR A 735 12.05 4.84 41.10
CA THR A 735 12.51 4.90 39.70
C THR A 735 11.30 5.24 38.82
N PHE A 736 11.51 6.07 37.78
CA PHE A 736 10.45 6.69 36.95
C PHE A 736 9.43 5.68 36.36
N PHE A 737 9.85 4.42 36.19
CA PHE A 737 9.06 3.33 35.61
C PHE A 737 8.62 2.27 36.64
N SER A 738 8.80 2.51 37.93
CA SER A 738 8.32 1.63 39.00
C SER A 738 6.96 2.08 39.54
N ASN A 739 6.03 1.15 39.74
CA ASN A 739 4.70 1.39 40.31
C ASN A 739 3.85 2.41 39.51
N LEU A 740 3.82 2.26 38.18
CA LEU A 740 2.97 3.04 37.30
C LEU A 740 1.48 2.74 37.58
N ALA A 741 0.61 3.74 37.42
CA ALA A 741 -0.83 3.50 37.47
C ALA A 741 -1.27 2.65 36.25
N PRO A 742 -2.37 1.88 36.36
CA PRO A 742 -2.87 1.08 35.23
C PRO A 742 -3.06 1.92 33.96
N GLY A 743 -2.48 1.48 32.83
CA GLY A 743 -2.52 2.18 31.54
C GLY A 743 -1.56 3.37 31.39
N GLU A 744 -0.82 3.76 32.44
CA GLU A 744 0.20 4.82 32.34
C GLU A 744 1.39 4.41 31.47
N ALA A 745 1.79 3.14 31.53
CA ALA A 745 2.88 2.59 30.73
C ALA A 745 2.55 2.68 29.23
N ASP A 746 1.38 2.18 28.81
CA ASP A 746 0.90 2.25 27.43
C ASP A 746 0.80 3.68 26.91
N PHE A 747 0.25 4.59 27.73
CA PHE A 747 0.16 6.00 27.36
C PHE A 747 1.55 6.59 27.11
N LYS A 748 2.51 6.35 28.01
CA LYS A 748 3.89 6.81 27.83
C LYS A 748 4.58 6.13 26.63
N ALA A 749 4.25 4.88 26.32
CA ALA A 749 4.79 4.18 25.15
C ALA A 749 4.27 4.83 23.86
N GLY A 750 2.99 5.21 23.83
CA GLY A 750 2.41 6.01 22.75
C GLY A 750 3.09 7.38 22.58
N LEU A 751 3.44 8.05 23.68
CA LEU A 751 4.21 9.31 23.62
C LEU A 751 5.62 9.09 23.08
N LEU A 752 6.31 8.02 23.50
CA LEU A 752 7.63 7.67 22.97
C LEU A 752 7.58 7.31 21.48
N ASN A 753 6.50 6.69 21.02
CA ASN A 753 6.26 6.46 19.58
C ASN A 753 6.23 7.76 18.80
N MET A 754 5.44 8.73 19.26
CA MET A 754 5.38 10.07 18.65
C MET A 754 6.77 10.72 18.64
N LEU A 755 7.54 10.67 19.73
CA LEU A 755 8.90 11.22 19.73
C LEU A 755 9.85 10.49 18.76
N THR A 756 9.76 9.16 18.69
CA THR A 756 10.67 8.31 17.89
C THR A 756 10.47 8.49 16.39
N PHE A 757 9.22 8.54 15.94
CA PHE A 757 8.89 8.60 14.52
C PHE A 757 8.55 10.00 14.07
N THR A 758 7.98 10.83 14.96
CA THR A 758 7.50 12.16 14.60
C THR A 758 8.31 13.34 15.16
N GLY A 759 9.14 13.13 16.19
CA GLY A 759 9.98 14.18 16.79
C GLY A 759 11.07 14.74 15.87
N ASP A 760 11.52 15.96 16.17
CA ASP A 760 12.74 16.55 15.62
C ASP A 760 13.94 16.01 16.41
N ILE A 761 14.69 15.10 15.78
CA ILE A 761 15.80 14.40 16.45
C ILE A 761 16.89 15.36 16.91
N ASN A 762 17.12 16.47 16.20
CA ASN A 762 18.15 17.45 16.52
C ASN A 762 17.81 18.23 17.79
N GLN A 763 16.52 18.48 18.02
CA GLN A 763 16.04 19.09 19.27
C GLN A 763 16.03 18.08 20.41
N LEU A 764 15.51 16.86 20.16
CA LEU A 764 15.41 15.81 21.17
C LEU A 764 16.78 15.39 21.71
N LYS A 765 17.79 15.28 20.84
CA LYS A 765 19.17 14.93 21.22
C LYS A 765 19.87 16.01 22.05
N GLN A 766 19.31 17.21 22.17
CA GLN A 766 19.86 18.27 23.03
C GLN A 766 19.22 18.31 24.43
N ASN A 767 18.20 17.48 24.69
CA ASN A 767 17.50 17.46 25.97
C ASN A 767 18.10 16.44 26.94
N ASP A 768 18.93 16.91 27.88
CA ASP A 768 19.62 16.06 28.86
C ASP A 768 18.66 15.35 29.83
N SER A 769 17.55 16.00 30.18
CA SER A 769 16.53 15.40 31.05
C SER A 769 15.86 14.21 30.36
N LEU A 770 15.55 14.35 29.07
CA LEU A 770 15.00 13.27 28.25
C LEU A 770 16.01 12.14 28.12
N LYS A 771 17.27 12.41 27.76
CA LYS A 771 18.32 11.39 27.70
C LYS A 771 18.46 10.62 29.02
N THR A 772 18.43 11.35 30.13
CA THR A 772 18.50 10.75 31.47
C THR A 772 17.28 9.86 31.72
N SER A 773 16.06 10.34 31.46
CA SER A 773 14.85 9.53 31.57
C SER A 773 14.90 8.27 30.72
N LEU A 774 15.31 8.36 29.44
CA LEU A 774 15.42 7.23 28.52
C LEU A 774 16.47 6.22 28.98
N SER A 775 17.63 6.69 29.44
CA SER A 775 18.69 5.82 29.98
C SER A 775 18.21 5.09 31.23
N ASN A 776 17.42 5.76 32.07
CA ASN A 776 16.81 5.15 33.24
C ASN A 776 15.75 4.09 32.88
N VAL A 777 14.99 4.25 31.78
CA VAL A 777 14.13 3.16 31.25
C VAL A 777 14.98 1.94 30.97
N LYS A 778 16.03 2.12 30.15
CA LYS A 778 16.91 1.05 29.67
C LYS A 778 17.64 0.33 30.80
N ASN A 779 17.99 1.08 31.84
CA ASN A 779 18.74 0.59 32.99
C ASN A 779 17.86 0.11 34.15
N ALA A 780 16.54 0.33 34.13
CA ALA A 780 15.64 -0.16 35.17
C ALA A 780 15.63 -1.72 35.18
N ASP A 781 16.20 -2.25 36.27
CA ASP A 781 16.38 -3.64 36.72
C ASP A 781 16.51 -4.82 35.74
N ASN A 782 17.68 -5.47 35.84
CA ASN A 782 18.00 -6.78 35.29
C ASN A 782 17.25 -7.94 35.99
N ASP A 783 16.61 -7.73 37.14
CA ASP A 783 15.92 -8.80 37.90
C ASP A 783 14.56 -9.20 37.31
N ASN A 784 13.95 -8.37 36.46
CA ASN A 784 12.73 -8.70 35.69
C ASN A 784 13.02 -9.02 34.21
N LYS A 785 14.28 -9.01 33.76
CA LYS A 785 14.66 -9.23 32.33
C LYS A 785 14.58 -10.70 31.87
N SER A 786 14.04 -11.61 32.69
CA SER A 786 14.09 -13.06 32.42
C SER A 786 13.00 -13.59 31.48
N GLY A 787 12.06 -12.77 31.01
CA GLY A 787 11.06 -13.16 30.00
C GLY A 787 11.52 -12.86 28.58
N PHE A 788 11.79 -11.58 28.28
CA PHE A 788 12.01 -11.09 26.92
C PHE A 788 13.26 -11.65 26.22
N SER A 789 14.44 -11.73 26.86
CA SER A 789 15.62 -12.27 26.16
C SER A 789 15.50 -13.76 25.83
N LYS A 790 14.65 -14.51 26.54
CA LYS A 790 14.37 -15.91 26.24
C LYS A 790 13.28 -16.02 25.17
N THR A 791 12.20 -15.25 25.29
CA THR A 791 11.05 -15.31 24.37
C THR A 791 11.33 -14.59 23.03
N PHE A 792 12.01 -13.45 23.03
CA PHE A 792 12.44 -12.74 21.81
C PHE A 792 13.53 -13.51 21.07
N LYS A 793 14.49 -14.14 21.77
CA LYS A 793 15.46 -15.04 21.13
C LYS A 793 14.76 -16.29 20.56
N THR A 794 13.79 -16.86 21.28
CA THR A 794 13.01 -17.99 20.76
C THR A 794 12.09 -17.56 19.59
N ALA A 795 11.50 -16.38 19.60
CA ALA A 795 10.61 -15.85 18.56
C ALA A 795 11.35 -15.30 17.33
N VAL A 796 12.60 -14.85 17.49
CA VAL A 796 13.49 -14.47 16.38
C VAL A 796 14.14 -15.71 15.77
N ASP A 797 14.45 -16.74 16.58
CA ASP A 797 15.05 -18.00 16.11
C ASP A 797 13.99 -19.01 15.58
N SER A 798 12.72 -18.90 15.97
CA SER A 798 11.61 -19.67 15.43
C SER A 798 10.79 -18.80 14.47
N ALA A 799 10.73 -19.15 13.19
CA ALA A 799 10.01 -18.42 12.14
C ALA A 799 8.47 -18.43 12.28
N SER A 800 7.92 -18.30 13.50
CA SER A 800 6.51 -18.22 13.82
C SER A 800 6.24 -17.02 14.71
N VAL A 801 5.62 -15.98 14.14
CA VAL A 801 5.17 -14.78 14.83
C VAL A 801 3.92 -15.13 15.65
N THR A 802 4.09 -15.67 16.85
CA THR A 802 3.00 -15.85 17.83
C THR A 802 3.42 -15.57 19.27
N ALA A 803 4.58 -14.97 19.51
CA ALA A 803 4.92 -14.51 20.86
C ALA A 803 4.13 -13.23 21.18
N ASP A 804 3.08 -13.36 21.98
CA ASP A 804 2.43 -12.25 22.69
C ASP A 804 3.50 -11.50 23.49
N ILE A 805 3.92 -10.33 23.00
CA ILE A 805 4.68 -9.35 23.78
C ILE A 805 3.64 -8.48 24.48
N THR A 806 3.00 -9.03 25.51
CA THR A 806 1.88 -8.38 26.23
C THR A 806 2.27 -7.80 27.59
N ASP A 807 3.55 -7.86 27.99
CA ASP A 807 3.99 -7.28 29.25
C ASP A 807 4.33 -5.78 29.06
N GLU A 808 3.47 -4.90 29.61
CA GLU A 808 3.56 -3.43 29.58
C GLU A 808 4.96 -2.80 29.84
N PRO A 809 5.84 -3.37 30.70
CA PRO A 809 7.20 -2.84 30.94
C PRO A 809 8.16 -2.99 29.74
N ASP A 810 7.99 -3.99 28.87
CA ASP A 810 8.92 -4.29 27.78
C ASP A 810 8.77 -3.32 26.59
N MET A 811 7.57 -2.78 26.40
CA MET A 811 7.25 -1.83 25.32
C MET A 811 7.94 -0.49 25.52
N MET A 812 8.02 -0.03 26.77
CA MET A 812 8.70 1.22 27.12
C MET A 812 10.21 1.12 26.89
N ASP A 813 10.83 0.01 27.26
CA ASP A 813 12.27 -0.23 27.02
C ASP A 813 12.59 -0.30 25.52
N LEU A 814 11.77 -1.01 24.75
CA LEU A 814 11.92 -1.07 23.30
C LEU A 814 11.90 0.33 22.67
N MET A 815 10.89 1.14 23.00
CA MET A 815 10.75 2.48 22.44
C MET A 815 11.84 3.44 22.90
N ALA A 816 12.24 3.37 24.18
CA ALA A 816 13.35 4.16 24.69
C ALA A 816 14.68 3.78 24.01
N THR A 817 14.92 2.49 23.82
CA THR A 817 16.10 1.98 23.11
C THR A 817 16.12 2.43 21.65
N LYS A 818 14.98 2.41 20.95
CA LYS A 818 14.87 2.90 19.56
C LYS A 818 15.21 4.39 19.48
N LEU A 819 14.64 5.21 20.36
CA LEU A 819 14.92 6.66 20.38
C LEU A 819 16.38 6.95 20.71
N LEU A 820 16.98 6.24 21.67
CA LEU A 820 18.41 6.37 21.99
C LEU A 820 19.30 5.98 20.80
N ARG A 821 18.99 4.90 20.08
CA ARG A 821 19.73 4.53 18.85
C ARG A 821 19.69 5.62 17.80
N LYS A 822 18.58 6.35 17.66
CA LYS A 822 18.48 7.50 16.76
C LYS A 822 19.30 8.71 17.23
N PHE A 823 19.60 8.84 18.52
CA PHE A 823 20.54 9.88 19.01
C PHE A 823 21.98 9.52 18.67
N ASP A 824 22.30 8.23 18.61
CA ASP A 824 23.64 7.70 18.35
C ASP A 824 23.93 7.45 16.85
N ALA A 825 22.91 7.50 15.99
CA ALA A 825 23.09 7.42 14.54
C ALA A 825 23.80 8.69 14.06
N ASP A 826 25.11 8.61 13.84
CA ASP A 826 25.90 9.68 13.24
C ASP A 826 25.32 10.07 11.86
N ASP A 827 25.31 11.37 11.56
CA ASP A 827 24.80 11.99 10.32
C ASP A 827 25.42 11.44 9.00
N GLU A 828 26.33 10.46 9.06
CA GLU A 828 27.02 9.86 7.91
C GLU A 828 26.63 8.41 7.58
N VAL A 829 25.75 7.75 8.36
CA VAL A 829 25.33 6.37 8.08
C VAL A 829 23.82 6.18 8.30
N GLU A 830 23.01 6.86 7.48
CA GLU A 830 21.67 6.39 7.08
C GLU A 830 21.72 5.84 5.64
#